data_AF-G8QTV2-F1
#
_entry.id   AF-G8QTV2-F1
#
_cell.length_a   1.000
_cell.length_b   1.000
_cell.length_c   1.000
_cell.angle_alpha   90.00
_cell.angle_beta   90.00
_cell.angle_gamma   90.00
#
_symmetry.space_group_name_H-M   'P 1'
#
loop_
_entity.id
_entity.type
_entity.pdbx_description
1 polymer ?
#
loop_
_entity_poly.entity_id
_entity_poly.type
_entity_poly.pdbx_seq_one_letter_code
_entity_poly.pdbx_strand_id
1 'polypeptide(L)'
;MRYKKLGRKHANLFLILALCLVIPESLYAFKAGAHAVMSNETAYALPPQSVIRGALLQYPEIAAWGSTGPDLPANSQGILIDDAPWFEAYHYEKVGTFTAELLRLALRSNDPKNIAWAAGWVTHVVGDLYCHGVFVNPDPEVDGVYLANPDTKEMHGLLEAWADKLLFSDKSNPKRSYTAQNMQATFRSFESLDVRNLMANATQNVYGKSPSPDEYKEWMDFFKNVYIDTGVAGGTNWVYDNTYGEVTEQLREGVLRYGPFAGMTRAERLDLAYQQAKQLCVTLLSDAERNVFQGFSDAWNLDAYHLDHRSIGTLTVSIRTADVFQAGTDDDVFFGLIRDDGEEWKSPVLDKGSGLLGLGSAICNDFERGSNETYYLFVDRGDFPPSRISQVFLEKSDDFLGGGWKIGSLTVTINGIPYFDGTVNTWLQDDHLKWTGAVQSVPPQHIPVNLRVNADAVQDRVEIQAVNLSAKTPYTGPATIHLQHSDGQVENYPITIGINGTYSRSLTLRPDDLIQVNVYQPLDNNPQIIYRGNTSLKNPSVSYEAIDFNADVFNDLVSGTIGGDYSGPVRITVTDDEGAMDDREFSITATRGYFSQMIPLIGTNRVSVKVQFEGVALPRGGLFKIPNLDALELECETTGPSALKGTVSNRAKGATIPYTGDVMLEPLHGNNLAALTQAVAYSNRSQLPKKSKREVGNDTNIGRFEFSNISLVLSLGYKIGIEHDGVVKYLCFDPLEEMTETAQRPVQSDFVSAVNSKIDKVVNPVQGAVLTQANSMNTSMGEASTANVAFIQMLPATTQVDTVWNGVWETNLGSMILSQSNNRVTGFFGDEEYQLNGQVSADSLEGVFTLDGLLGEFKFTLYDGGCAFDGVSRFKGEDSWEQWNGRLVAPLDNDEIAPGENTLEGVWFSEYGAIVLDATDLGYTGVYGEGENTLEGIYSKGMFKGSLQEQGRSGDFQFTVSSDEKLFKGKFRYTGEEEWQTWDGWKKK
;
A
#
# COMPACT_ATOMS: atom_id res chain seq x y z
N MET A 1 -46.98 -38.85 5.11
CA MET A 1 -45.59 -38.33 5.03
C MET A 1 -45.45 -36.83 5.29
N ARG A 2 -46.42 -35.95 4.92
CA ARG A 2 -46.34 -34.50 5.20
C ARG A 2 -46.41 -34.09 6.70
N TYR A 3 -47.09 -34.85 7.56
CA TYR A 3 -47.19 -34.54 8.99
C TYR A 3 -45.90 -34.81 9.80
N LYS A 4 -45.02 -35.72 9.35
CA LYS A 4 -43.72 -35.97 10.04
C LYS A 4 -42.70 -34.83 9.84
N LYS A 5 -42.71 -34.15 8.69
CA LYS A 5 -41.84 -32.98 8.44
C LYS A 5 -42.26 -31.74 9.24
N LEU A 6 -43.57 -31.55 9.44
CA LEU A 6 -44.08 -30.40 10.21
C LEU A 6 -43.77 -30.53 11.71
N GLY A 7 -43.92 -31.75 12.28
CA GLY A 7 -43.59 -32.02 13.67
C GLY A 7 -42.10 -31.84 14.00
N ARG A 8 -41.19 -32.20 13.08
CA ARG A 8 -39.74 -32.05 13.29
C ARG A 8 -39.29 -30.59 13.34
N LYS A 9 -39.85 -29.72 12.49
CA LYS A 9 -39.55 -28.27 12.50
C LYS A 9 -40.02 -27.59 13.80
N HIS A 10 -41.22 -27.94 14.28
CA HIS A 10 -41.75 -27.36 15.53
C HIS A 10 -41.05 -27.92 16.77
N ALA A 11 -40.68 -29.20 16.77
CA ALA A 11 -39.90 -29.79 17.86
C ALA A 11 -38.49 -29.19 17.96
N ASN A 12 -37.81 -28.96 16.83
CA ASN A 12 -36.49 -28.31 16.83
C ASN A 12 -36.58 -26.85 17.29
N LEU A 13 -37.57 -26.09 16.81
CA LEU A 13 -37.79 -24.71 17.26
C LEU A 13 -38.11 -24.65 18.76
N PHE A 14 -38.94 -25.58 19.27
CA PHE A 14 -39.28 -25.65 20.68
C PHE A 14 -38.09 -26.07 21.56
N LEU A 15 -37.25 -26.99 21.10
CA LEU A 15 -36.02 -27.40 21.80
C LEU A 15 -35.01 -26.25 21.84
N ILE A 16 -34.82 -25.53 20.73
CA ILE A 16 -33.96 -24.34 20.66
C ILE A 16 -34.49 -23.25 21.60
N LEU A 17 -35.79 -22.94 21.54
CA LEU A 17 -36.41 -21.96 22.46
C LEU A 17 -36.30 -22.39 23.93
N ALA A 18 -36.42 -23.68 24.23
CA ALA A 18 -36.26 -24.21 25.57
C ALA A 18 -34.79 -24.14 26.04
N LEU A 19 -33.82 -24.42 25.17
CA LEU A 19 -32.39 -24.24 25.46
C LEU A 19 -32.04 -22.76 25.69
N CYS A 20 -32.58 -21.84 24.87
CA CYS A 20 -32.42 -20.40 25.06
C CYS A 20 -32.99 -19.88 26.38
N LEU A 21 -33.90 -20.62 27.03
CA LEU A 21 -34.46 -20.26 28.34
C LEU A 21 -33.66 -20.85 29.52
N VAL A 22 -32.73 -21.77 29.27
CA VAL A 22 -32.00 -22.53 30.31
C VAL A 22 -30.49 -22.23 30.30
N ILE A 23 -29.95 -21.73 29.18
CA ILE A 23 -28.55 -21.29 29.10
C ILE A 23 -28.43 -19.89 29.76
N PRO A 24 -27.68 -19.74 30.86
CA PRO A 24 -27.43 -18.43 31.47
C PRO A 24 -26.53 -17.59 30.55
N GLU A 25 -26.94 -16.34 30.35
CA GLU A 25 -26.22 -15.12 29.90
C GLU A 25 -25.18 -15.24 28.76
N SER A 26 -25.46 -14.49 27.68
CA SER A 26 -24.59 -14.14 26.54
C SER A 26 -24.12 -15.28 25.61
N LEU A 27 -24.97 -15.64 24.65
CA LEU A 27 -24.48 -16.19 23.38
C LEU A 27 -23.83 -15.04 22.60
N TYR A 28 -22.52 -15.12 22.36
CA TYR A 28 -21.80 -14.12 21.56
C TYR A 28 -22.25 -14.20 20.10
N ALA A 29 -22.76 -13.08 19.58
CA ALA A 29 -23.28 -12.99 18.22
C ALA A 29 -22.15 -13.01 17.18
N PHE A 30 -22.47 -13.55 16.00
CA PHE A 30 -21.58 -13.59 14.83
C PHE A 30 -21.38 -12.20 14.21
N LYS A 31 -20.17 -11.94 13.71
CA LYS A 31 -19.61 -10.60 13.42
C LYS A 31 -19.54 -10.30 11.93
N ALA A 32 -20.70 -10.42 11.28
CA ALA A 32 -20.81 -10.45 9.82
C ALA A 32 -20.82 -9.06 9.17
N GLY A 33 -21.06 -7.99 9.93
CA GLY A 33 -21.21 -6.63 9.42
C GLY A 33 -19.92 -6.06 8.82
N ALA A 34 -18.78 -6.20 9.50
CA ALA A 34 -17.48 -5.74 9.05
C ALA A 34 -17.09 -6.37 7.72
N HIS A 35 -17.27 -7.69 7.56
CA HIS A 35 -16.97 -8.36 6.30
C HIS A 35 -17.89 -7.92 5.17
N ALA A 36 -19.19 -7.71 5.44
CA ALA A 36 -20.10 -7.17 4.43
C ALA A 36 -19.68 -5.76 3.97
N VAL A 37 -19.20 -4.92 4.89
CA VAL A 37 -18.66 -3.60 4.57
C VAL A 37 -17.35 -3.69 3.79
N MET A 38 -16.44 -4.59 4.17
CA MET A 38 -15.20 -4.84 3.42
C MET A 38 -15.50 -5.23 1.97
N SER A 39 -16.47 -6.11 1.75
CA SER A 39 -16.90 -6.52 0.40
C SER A 39 -17.39 -5.34 -0.44
N ASN A 40 -18.23 -4.47 0.15
CA ASN A 40 -18.76 -3.30 -0.51
C ASN A 40 -17.67 -2.27 -0.85
N GLU A 41 -16.78 -1.95 0.09
CA GLU A 41 -15.70 -0.98 -0.12
C GLU A 41 -14.66 -1.49 -1.13
N THR A 42 -14.39 -2.80 -1.12
CA THR A 42 -13.57 -3.46 -2.15
C THR A 42 -14.17 -3.28 -3.54
N ALA A 43 -15.50 -3.38 -3.67
CA ALA A 43 -16.19 -3.18 -4.96
C ALA A 43 -15.93 -1.79 -5.55
N TYR A 44 -15.92 -0.74 -4.71
CA TYR A 44 -15.66 0.63 -5.14
C TYR A 44 -14.18 0.89 -5.47
N ALA A 45 -13.27 0.19 -4.80
CA ALA A 45 -11.83 0.30 -5.03
C ALA A 45 -11.34 -0.45 -6.28
N LEU A 46 -12.10 -1.45 -6.77
CA LEU A 46 -11.79 -2.14 -8.03
C LEU A 46 -11.95 -1.22 -9.26
N PRO A 47 -11.19 -1.44 -10.36
CA PRO A 47 -11.32 -0.65 -11.59
C PRO A 47 -12.74 -0.65 -12.16
N PRO A 48 -13.25 0.45 -12.75
CA PRO A 48 -14.62 0.53 -13.29
C PRO A 48 -15.00 -0.55 -14.31
N GLN A 49 -14.01 -1.07 -15.05
CA GLN A 49 -14.15 -2.13 -16.05
C GLN A 49 -14.12 -3.56 -15.49
N SER A 50 -13.88 -3.73 -14.18
CA SER A 50 -13.84 -5.04 -13.54
C SER A 50 -15.22 -5.72 -13.57
N VAL A 51 -15.24 -6.98 -14.00
CA VAL A 51 -16.44 -7.85 -14.00
C VAL A 51 -16.82 -8.20 -12.56
N ILE A 52 -15.83 -8.42 -11.69
CA ILE A 52 -16.01 -8.64 -10.25
C ILE A 52 -16.62 -7.40 -9.60
N ARG A 53 -16.13 -6.18 -9.91
CA ARG A 53 -16.78 -4.93 -9.46
C ARG A 53 -18.24 -4.89 -9.89
N GLY A 54 -18.51 -5.17 -11.17
CA GLY A 54 -19.86 -5.23 -11.70
C GLY A 54 -20.75 -6.20 -10.92
N ALA A 55 -20.26 -7.40 -10.64
CA ALA A 55 -20.96 -8.42 -9.86
C ALA A 55 -21.23 -8.01 -8.41
N LEU A 56 -20.21 -7.48 -7.71
CA LEU A 56 -20.32 -7.01 -6.32
C LEU A 56 -21.35 -5.87 -6.19
N LEU A 57 -21.32 -4.90 -7.11
CA LEU A 57 -22.27 -3.77 -7.12
C LEU A 57 -23.67 -4.18 -7.56
N GLN A 58 -23.79 -5.20 -8.42
CA GLN A 58 -25.08 -5.70 -8.90
C GLN A 58 -25.78 -6.59 -7.86
N TYR A 59 -25.02 -7.38 -7.09
CA TYR A 59 -25.53 -8.32 -6.08
C TYR A 59 -24.83 -8.14 -4.71
N PRO A 60 -24.91 -6.94 -4.11
CA PRO A 60 -24.21 -6.64 -2.86
C PRO A 60 -24.70 -7.52 -1.70
N GLU A 61 -25.96 -7.95 -1.69
CA GLU A 61 -26.46 -8.89 -0.68
C GLU A 61 -25.84 -10.29 -0.80
N ILE A 62 -25.60 -10.77 -2.03
CA ILE A 62 -24.96 -12.08 -2.25
C ILE A 62 -23.48 -12.00 -1.87
N ALA A 63 -22.84 -10.87 -2.18
CA ALA A 63 -21.46 -10.60 -1.76
C ALA A 63 -21.32 -10.55 -0.24
N ALA A 64 -22.25 -9.89 0.47
CA ALA A 64 -22.29 -9.89 1.93
C ALA A 64 -22.44 -11.31 2.50
N TRP A 65 -23.32 -12.13 1.93
CA TRP A 65 -23.40 -13.54 2.34
C TRP A 65 -22.14 -14.34 2.04
N GLY A 66 -21.50 -14.09 0.90
CA GLY A 66 -20.22 -14.70 0.54
C GLY A 66 -19.11 -14.32 1.51
N SER A 67 -19.10 -13.08 1.99
CA SER A 67 -18.15 -12.58 2.99
C SER A 67 -18.44 -13.03 4.42
N THR A 68 -19.49 -13.81 4.64
CA THR A 68 -19.72 -14.58 5.88
C THR A 68 -19.70 -16.08 5.59
N GLY A 69 -19.39 -16.48 4.36
CA GLY A 69 -19.46 -17.86 3.89
C GLY A 69 -18.64 -18.85 4.73
N PRO A 70 -17.36 -18.56 5.07
CA PRO A 70 -16.53 -19.41 5.92
C PRO A 70 -17.15 -19.72 7.29
N ASP A 71 -17.94 -18.80 7.82
CA ASP A 71 -18.54 -18.84 9.15
C ASP A 71 -19.87 -19.59 9.23
N LEU A 72 -20.56 -19.73 8.09
CA LEU A 72 -21.86 -20.39 8.05
C LEU A 72 -21.88 -21.80 8.66
N PRO A 73 -20.87 -22.66 8.51
CA PRO A 73 -20.90 -24.00 9.12
C PRO A 73 -20.86 -24.00 10.65
N ALA A 74 -20.29 -22.96 11.28
CA ALA A 74 -20.38 -22.78 12.73
C ALA A 74 -21.84 -22.57 13.17
N ASN A 75 -22.69 -22.11 12.26
CA ASN A 75 -24.12 -21.89 12.48
C ASN A 75 -24.95 -23.14 12.18
N SER A 76 -24.49 -24.30 12.65
CA SER A 76 -25.14 -25.60 12.46
C SER A 76 -25.46 -26.26 13.81
N GLN A 77 -26.23 -27.34 13.80
CA GLN A 77 -26.47 -28.13 15.02
C GLN A 77 -25.17 -28.70 15.61
N GLY A 78 -24.11 -28.80 14.79
CA GLY A 78 -22.80 -29.28 15.18
C GLY A 78 -22.13 -28.43 16.26
N ILE A 79 -22.36 -27.11 16.28
CA ILE A 79 -21.74 -26.24 17.29
C ILE A 79 -22.24 -26.51 18.73
N LEU A 80 -23.47 -27.01 18.87
CA LEU A 80 -24.01 -27.41 20.19
C LEU A 80 -23.27 -28.60 20.79
N ILE A 81 -22.55 -29.33 19.96
CA ILE A 81 -21.74 -30.49 20.32
C ILE A 81 -20.27 -30.30 19.95
N ASP A 82 -19.86 -29.07 19.59
CA ASP A 82 -18.51 -28.70 19.13
C ASP A 82 -17.94 -29.53 17.96
N ASP A 83 -18.81 -29.92 17.02
CA ASP A 83 -18.44 -30.63 15.79
C ASP A 83 -18.80 -29.78 14.56
N ALA A 84 -17.89 -28.86 14.19
CA ALA A 84 -18.05 -27.97 13.03
C ALA A 84 -16.88 -28.12 12.02
N PRO A 85 -16.68 -29.32 11.44
CA PRO A 85 -15.47 -29.64 10.68
C PRO A 85 -15.27 -28.77 9.44
N TRP A 86 -16.37 -28.25 8.88
CA TRP A 86 -16.33 -27.36 7.72
C TRP A 86 -15.96 -25.92 8.08
N PHE A 87 -16.32 -25.45 9.27
CA PHE A 87 -15.88 -24.15 9.77
C PHE A 87 -14.36 -24.17 9.92
N GLU A 88 -13.84 -25.19 10.61
CA GLU A 88 -12.40 -25.34 10.81
C GLU A 88 -11.64 -25.51 9.49
N ALA A 89 -12.14 -26.35 8.57
CA ALA A 89 -11.49 -26.53 7.28
C ALA A 89 -11.38 -25.21 6.50
N TYR A 90 -12.44 -24.38 6.48
CA TYR A 90 -12.43 -23.11 5.78
C TYR A 90 -11.53 -22.03 6.40
N HIS A 91 -11.09 -22.19 7.66
CA HIS A 91 -10.20 -21.26 8.35
C HIS A 91 -8.75 -21.75 8.46
N TYR A 92 -8.52 -23.06 8.39
CA TYR A 92 -7.22 -23.65 8.76
C TYR A 92 -6.65 -24.67 7.78
N GLU A 93 -7.43 -25.23 6.86
CA GLU A 93 -6.92 -26.22 5.90
C GLU A 93 -7.07 -25.69 4.47
N LYS A 94 -5.95 -25.56 3.74
CA LYS A 94 -5.96 -25.21 2.31
C LYS A 94 -6.80 -23.97 1.97
N VAL A 95 -6.81 -22.97 2.87
CA VAL A 95 -7.65 -21.78 2.77
C VAL A 95 -7.43 -21.06 1.43
N GLY A 96 -6.17 -20.78 1.07
CA GLY A 96 -5.83 -20.12 -0.18
C GLY A 96 -6.24 -20.93 -1.41
N THR A 97 -5.93 -22.22 -1.44
CA THR A 97 -6.28 -23.13 -2.53
C THR A 97 -7.79 -23.22 -2.72
N PHE A 98 -8.55 -23.32 -1.62
CA PHE A 98 -10.01 -23.29 -1.64
C PHE A 98 -10.55 -21.98 -2.19
N THR A 99 -10.12 -20.84 -1.66
CA THR A 99 -10.60 -19.52 -2.11
C THR A 99 -10.27 -19.27 -3.58
N ALA A 100 -9.06 -19.64 -4.02
CA ALA A 100 -8.66 -19.55 -5.42
C ALA A 100 -9.53 -20.42 -6.34
N GLU A 101 -9.82 -21.66 -5.93
CA GLU A 101 -10.68 -22.57 -6.72
C GLU A 101 -12.13 -22.08 -6.76
N LEU A 102 -12.67 -21.59 -5.65
CA LEU A 102 -14.01 -21.01 -5.58
C LEU A 102 -14.15 -19.83 -6.55
N LEU A 103 -13.20 -18.89 -6.52
CA LEU A 103 -13.22 -17.72 -7.41
C LEU A 103 -12.99 -18.11 -8.87
N ARG A 104 -12.12 -19.09 -9.15
CA ARG A 104 -11.88 -19.61 -10.50
C ARG A 104 -13.14 -20.23 -11.10
N LEU A 105 -13.84 -21.07 -10.34
CA LEU A 105 -15.11 -21.68 -10.77
C LEU A 105 -16.19 -20.61 -11.00
N ALA A 106 -16.25 -19.61 -10.12
CA ALA A 106 -17.19 -18.49 -10.25
C ALA A 106 -16.96 -17.68 -11.53
N LEU A 107 -15.71 -17.27 -11.80
CA LEU A 107 -15.35 -16.52 -13.00
C LEU A 107 -15.62 -17.33 -14.28
N ARG A 108 -15.31 -18.64 -14.29
CA ARG A 108 -15.61 -19.53 -15.42
C ARG A 108 -17.11 -19.69 -15.69
N SER A 109 -17.93 -19.60 -14.65
CA SER A 109 -19.39 -19.70 -14.81
C SER A 109 -19.99 -18.48 -15.52
N ASN A 110 -19.29 -17.34 -15.50
CA ASN A 110 -19.78 -16.04 -15.99
C ASN A 110 -21.15 -15.63 -15.39
N ASP A 111 -21.53 -16.21 -14.24
CA ASP A 111 -22.71 -15.83 -13.48
C ASP A 111 -22.32 -14.77 -12.44
N PRO A 112 -22.82 -13.53 -12.57
CA PRO A 112 -22.49 -12.46 -11.63
C PRO A 112 -22.87 -12.78 -10.18
N LYS A 113 -23.83 -13.67 -9.90
CA LYS A 113 -24.14 -14.10 -8.52
C LYS A 113 -23.06 -14.97 -7.92
N ASN A 114 -22.54 -15.93 -8.71
CA ASN A 114 -21.43 -16.79 -8.31
C ASN A 114 -20.17 -15.95 -8.08
N ILE A 115 -19.92 -14.98 -8.97
CA ILE A 115 -18.78 -14.05 -8.85
C ILE A 115 -18.92 -13.19 -7.60
N ALA A 116 -20.10 -12.62 -7.32
CA ALA A 116 -20.35 -11.83 -6.13
C ALA A 116 -20.11 -12.64 -4.84
N TRP A 117 -20.64 -13.87 -4.78
CA TRP A 117 -20.42 -14.77 -3.64
C TRP A 117 -18.92 -15.07 -3.42
N ALA A 118 -18.22 -15.50 -4.47
CA ALA A 118 -16.81 -15.87 -4.36
C ALA A 118 -15.91 -14.66 -4.04
N ALA A 119 -16.21 -13.48 -4.59
CA ALA A 119 -15.49 -12.26 -4.25
C ALA A 119 -15.77 -11.81 -2.81
N GLY A 120 -17.01 -11.97 -2.33
CA GLY A 120 -17.33 -11.85 -0.90
C GLY A 120 -16.46 -12.76 -0.04
N TRP A 121 -16.34 -14.04 -0.40
CA TRP A 121 -15.49 -15.00 0.31
C TRP A 121 -14.02 -14.55 0.42
N VAL A 122 -13.46 -13.97 -0.64
CA VAL A 122 -12.10 -13.40 -0.60
C VAL A 122 -12.00 -12.31 0.48
N THR A 123 -13.01 -11.45 0.60
CA THR A 123 -13.02 -10.39 1.61
C THR A 123 -13.19 -10.88 3.04
N HIS A 124 -13.77 -12.07 3.25
CA HIS A 124 -13.73 -12.77 4.55
C HIS A 124 -12.30 -13.17 4.89
N VAL A 125 -11.72 -14.03 4.06
CA VAL A 125 -10.40 -14.64 4.26
C VAL A 125 -9.32 -13.58 4.48
N VAL A 126 -9.31 -12.53 3.67
CA VAL A 126 -8.35 -11.44 3.81
C VAL A 126 -8.69 -10.54 5.01
N GLY A 127 -9.99 -10.34 5.29
CA GLY A 127 -10.44 -9.58 6.44
C GLY A 127 -9.93 -10.19 7.75
N ASP A 128 -10.14 -11.48 7.95
CA ASP A 128 -9.67 -12.22 9.12
C ASP A 128 -8.15 -12.19 9.22
N LEU A 129 -7.45 -12.49 8.13
CA LEU A 129 -5.98 -12.55 8.11
C LEU A 129 -5.31 -11.28 8.67
N TYR A 130 -5.87 -10.10 8.35
CA TYR A 130 -5.37 -8.83 8.87
C TYR A 130 -6.00 -8.46 10.21
N CYS A 131 -7.29 -8.71 10.41
CA CYS A 131 -7.97 -8.44 11.68
C CYS A 131 -7.27 -9.19 12.82
N HIS A 132 -7.04 -10.49 12.66
CA HIS A 132 -6.31 -11.28 13.64
C HIS A 132 -4.87 -10.83 13.80
N GLY A 133 -4.17 -10.71 12.69
CA GLY A 133 -2.74 -10.50 12.74
C GLY A 133 -2.28 -9.11 13.18
N VAL A 134 -3.07 -8.07 12.88
CA VAL A 134 -2.72 -6.68 13.18
C VAL A 134 -3.50 -6.15 14.39
N PHE A 135 -4.75 -6.58 14.56
CA PHE A 135 -5.64 -6.00 15.57
C PHE A 135 -5.85 -6.91 16.79
N VAL A 136 -6.22 -8.19 16.59
CA VAL A 136 -6.60 -9.09 17.70
C VAL A 136 -5.39 -9.69 18.41
N ASN A 137 -4.56 -10.47 17.72
CA ASN A 137 -3.47 -11.23 18.33
C ASN A 137 -2.40 -10.36 19.00
N PRO A 138 -2.02 -9.19 18.44
CA PRO A 138 -1.08 -8.31 19.11
C PRO A 138 -1.65 -7.67 20.38
N ASP A 139 -2.96 -7.76 20.65
CA ASP A 139 -3.53 -7.12 21.82
C ASP A 139 -2.96 -7.73 23.12
N PRO A 140 -2.52 -6.92 24.10
CA PRO A 140 -1.91 -7.46 25.32
C PRO A 140 -2.82 -8.36 26.16
N GLU A 141 -4.14 -8.27 25.96
CA GLU A 141 -5.13 -9.11 26.67
C GLU A 141 -5.43 -10.41 25.90
N VAL A 142 -4.97 -10.54 24.65
CA VAL A 142 -5.03 -11.78 23.86
C VAL A 142 -3.66 -12.47 23.81
N ASP A 143 -2.58 -11.70 23.66
CA ASP A 143 -1.18 -12.16 23.70
C ASP A 143 -0.91 -13.35 22.78
N GLY A 144 -1.25 -13.23 21.49
CA GLY A 144 -0.98 -14.24 20.47
C GLY A 144 -2.23 -14.89 19.89
N VAL A 145 -2.10 -16.11 19.37
CA VAL A 145 -3.18 -16.85 18.72
C VAL A 145 -3.96 -17.64 19.76
N TYR A 146 -5.29 -17.49 19.83
CA TYR A 146 -6.08 -18.14 20.87
C TYR A 146 -6.03 -19.68 20.81
N LEU A 147 -5.71 -20.29 19.66
CA LEU A 147 -5.44 -21.72 19.54
C LEU A 147 -4.29 -22.18 20.45
N ALA A 148 -3.34 -21.29 20.76
CA ALA A 148 -2.27 -21.52 21.74
C ALA A 148 -2.65 -21.05 23.16
N ASN A 149 -3.57 -20.08 23.27
CA ASN A 149 -3.96 -19.43 24.53
C ASN A 149 -5.50 -19.46 24.72
N PRO A 150 -6.12 -20.62 25.01
CA PRO A 150 -7.58 -20.76 25.04
C PRO A 150 -8.28 -19.85 26.08
N ASP A 151 -7.57 -19.46 27.14
CA ASP A 151 -8.07 -18.55 28.18
C ASP A 151 -8.38 -17.14 27.64
N THR A 152 -7.88 -16.79 26.46
CA THR A 152 -8.01 -15.46 25.84
C THR A 152 -9.19 -15.35 24.87
N LYS A 153 -9.91 -16.46 24.66
CA LYS A 153 -11.02 -16.58 23.70
C LYS A 153 -12.14 -15.55 23.93
N GLU A 154 -12.40 -15.19 25.19
CA GLU A 154 -13.40 -14.17 25.52
C GLU A 154 -12.99 -12.79 24.99
N MET A 155 -11.75 -12.37 25.24
CA MET A 155 -11.25 -11.08 24.77
C MET A 155 -11.13 -11.03 23.25
N HIS A 156 -10.65 -12.10 22.62
CA HIS A 156 -10.69 -12.26 21.17
C HIS A 156 -12.11 -12.04 20.64
N GLY A 157 -13.09 -12.67 21.29
CA GLY A 157 -14.51 -12.49 21.03
C GLY A 157 -14.96 -11.02 21.12
N LEU A 158 -14.53 -10.29 22.16
CA LEU A 158 -14.86 -8.88 22.36
C LEU A 158 -14.23 -7.96 21.32
N LEU A 159 -12.98 -8.18 20.94
CA LEU A 159 -12.27 -7.35 19.97
C LEU A 159 -12.92 -7.41 18.59
N GLU A 160 -13.16 -8.60 18.06
CA GLU A 160 -13.85 -8.73 16.76
C GLU A 160 -15.26 -8.11 16.82
N ALA A 161 -15.94 -8.20 17.97
CA ALA A 161 -17.26 -7.63 18.19
C ALA A 161 -17.27 -6.10 18.12
N TRP A 162 -16.25 -5.48 18.72
CA TRP A 162 -16.01 -4.04 18.64
C TRP A 162 -15.68 -3.61 17.21
N ALA A 163 -14.83 -4.37 16.52
CA ALA A 163 -14.49 -4.14 15.12
C ALA A 163 -15.73 -4.19 14.23
N ASP A 164 -16.58 -5.21 14.39
CA ASP A 164 -17.82 -5.37 13.63
C ASP A 164 -18.74 -4.16 13.75
N LYS A 165 -18.96 -3.69 14.98
CA LYS A 165 -19.80 -2.54 15.25
C LYS A 165 -19.23 -1.24 14.70
N LEU A 166 -17.93 -0.98 14.90
CA LEU A 166 -17.29 0.24 14.43
C LEU A 166 -17.25 0.30 12.90
N LEU A 167 -16.71 -0.74 12.26
CA LEU A 167 -16.54 -0.77 10.80
C LEU A 167 -17.87 -0.70 10.07
N PHE A 168 -18.90 -1.43 10.54
CA PHE A 168 -20.22 -1.32 9.93
C PHE A 168 -20.83 0.08 10.09
N SER A 169 -20.59 0.74 11.22
CA SER A 169 -21.12 2.09 11.46
C SER A 169 -20.41 3.16 10.64
N ASP A 170 -19.08 3.06 10.53
CA ASP A 170 -18.23 4.15 10.05
C ASP A 170 -17.81 4.01 8.60
N LYS A 171 -17.68 2.76 8.12
CA LYS A 171 -17.16 2.44 6.79
C LYS A 171 -18.23 1.94 5.83
N SER A 172 -19.47 1.65 6.27
CA SER A 172 -20.52 1.27 5.33
C SER A 172 -20.82 2.42 4.35
N ASN A 173 -21.17 2.08 3.11
CA ASN A 173 -21.55 3.06 2.11
C ASN A 173 -22.95 2.77 1.54
N PRO A 174 -23.97 3.62 1.81
CA PRO A 174 -23.92 4.78 2.70
C PRO A 174 -23.68 4.37 4.17
N LYS A 175 -23.22 5.31 5.01
CA LYS A 175 -23.05 5.06 6.45
C LYS A 175 -24.38 4.64 7.08
N ARG A 176 -24.37 3.58 7.88
CA ARG A 176 -25.55 2.96 8.50
C ARG A 176 -25.27 2.69 9.95
N SER A 177 -26.23 2.95 10.83
CA SER A 177 -26.11 2.52 12.22
C SER A 177 -26.12 0.99 12.33
N TYR A 178 -25.34 0.44 13.26
CA TYR A 178 -25.37 -0.99 13.58
C TYR A 178 -26.71 -1.36 14.25
N THR A 179 -27.70 -1.78 13.45
CA THR A 179 -29.06 -2.12 13.90
C THR A 179 -29.56 -3.39 13.22
N ALA A 180 -30.49 -4.10 13.87
CA ALA A 180 -31.14 -5.29 13.30
C ALA A 180 -31.71 -5.04 11.91
N GLN A 181 -32.38 -3.90 11.71
CA GLN A 181 -32.96 -3.53 10.43
C GLN A 181 -31.90 -3.37 9.34
N ASN A 182 -30.76 -2.75 9.66
CA ASN A 182 -29.66 -2.57 8.70
C ASN A 182 -28.93 -3.88 8.42
N MET A 183 -28.79 -4.76 9.41
CA MET A 183 -28.25 -6.12 9.22
C MET A 183 -29.19 -6.97 8.35
N GLN A 184 -30.49 -6.95 8.62
CA GLN A 184 -31.51 -7.61 7.79
C GLN A 184 -31.53 -7.07 6.35
N ALA A 185 -31.30 -5.76 6.18
CA ALA A 185 -31.22 -5.15 4.86
C ALA A 185 -29.94 -5.52 4.11
N THR A 186 -28.85 -5.80 4.82
CA THR A 186 -27.55 -6.22 4.27
C THR A 186 -27.59 -7.71 3.89
N PHE A 187 -28.07 -8.56 4.78
CA PHE A 187 -28.21 -10.01 4.61
C PHE A 187 -29.61 -10.40 4.14
N ARG A 188 -30.08 -9.82 3.04
CA ARG A 188 -31.35 -10.22 2.43
C ARG A 188 -31.25 -11.65 1.95
N SER A 189 -32.28 -12.44 2.21
CA SER A 189 -32.33 -13.83 1.73
C SER A 189 -32.27 -13.85 0.21
N PHE A 190 -31.48 -14.77 -0.32
CA PHE A 190 -31.47 -15.11 -1.73
C PHE A 190 -31.55 -16.64 -1.87
N GLU A 191 -32.19 -17.10 -2.93
CA GLU A 191 -32.22 -18.52 -3.27
C GLU A 191 -31.42 -18.70 -4.55
N SER A 192 -30.25 -19.30 -4.43
CA SER A 192 -29.41 -19.67 -5.58
C SER A 192 -28.93 -21.10 -5.39
N LEU A 193 -29.51 -22.02 -6.16
CA LEU A 193 -28.98 -23.38 -6.26
C LEU A 193 -27.57 -23.37 -6.88
N ASP A 194 -27.30 -22.41 -7.77
CA ASP A 194 -26.02 -22.29 -8.47
C ASP A 194 -24.88 -21.90 -7.53
N VAL A 195 -25.10 -20.97 -6.58
CA VAL A 195 -24.10 -20.61 -5.56
C VAL A 195 -23.82 -21.79 -4.63
N ARG A 196 -24.86 -22.54 -4.25
CA ARG A 196 -24.69 -23.73 -3.39
C ARG A 196 -23.96 -24.87 -4.12
N ASN A 197 -24.23 -25.04 -5.42
CA ASN A 197 -23.49 -25.98 -6.26
C ASN A 197 -22.05 -25.54 -6.47
N LEU A 198 -21.80 -24.25 -6.67
CA LEU A 198 -20.46 -23.67 -6.76
C LEU A 198 -19.65 -24.02 -5.51
N MET A 199 -20.20 -23.77 -4.32
CA MET A 199 -19.59 -24.13 -3.05
C MET A 199 -19.30 -25.62 -2.97
N ALA A 200 -20.30 -26.47 -3.24
CA ALA A 200 -20.12 -27.91 -3.17
C ALA A 200 -19.03 -28.42 -4.12
N ASN A 201 -18.95 -27.86 -5.32
CA ASN A 201 -17.92 -28.22 -6.30
C ASN A 201 -16.52 -27.77 -5.86
N ALA A 202 -16.37 -26.53 -5.38
CA ALA A 202 -15.09 -26.02 -4.88
C ALA A 202 -14.59 -26.87 -3.70
N THR A 203 -15.48 -27.18 -2.76
CA THR A 203 -15.15 -27.98 -1.57
C THR A 203 -14.75 -29.40 -1.97
N GLN A 204 -15.52 -30.02 -2.87
CA GLN A 204 -15.20 -31.35 -3.40
C GLN A 204 -13.86 -31.39 -4.15
N ASN A 205 -13.53 -30.34 -4.91
CA ASN A 205 -12.28 -30.25 -5.67
C ASN A 205 -11.04 -30.16 -4.76
N VAL A 206 -11.16 -29.49 -3.60
CA VAL A 206 -10.02 -29.20 -2.72
C VAL A 206 -9.86 -30.22 -1.59
N TYR A 207 -10.96 -30.60 -0.95
CA TYR A 207 -10.95 -31.49 0.22
C TYR A 207 -11.32 -32.94 -0.12
N GLY A 208 -11.72 -33.22 -1.36
CA GLY A 208 -12.13 -34.57 -1.78
C GLY A 208 -13.48 -35.04 -1.20
N LYS A 209 -14.14 -34.19 -0.42
CA LYS A 209 -15.48 -34.38 0.15
C LYS A 209 -16.18 -33.01 0.18
N SER A 210 -17.49 -32.96 0.34
CA SER A 210 -18.24 -31.70 0.39
C SER A 210 -19.53 -31.83 1.19
N PRO A 211 -20.00 -30.76 1.86
CA PRO A 211 -21.39 -30.64 2.26
C PRO A 211 -22.30 -30.70 1.02
N SER A 212 -23.50 -31.21 1.19
CA SER A 212 -24.54 -31.13 0.19
C SER A 212 -25.05 -29.69 0.03
N PRO A 213 -25.57 -29.32 -1.15
CA PRO A 213 -26.25 -28.03 -1.34
C PRO A 213 -27.37 -27.78 -0.32
N ASP A 214 -28.03 -28.81 0.20
CA ASP A 214 -29.08 -28.65 1.21
C ASP A 214 -28.49 -28.32 2.59
N GLU A 215 -27.34 -28.88 2.97
CA GLU A 215 -26.63 -28.50 4.21
C GLU A 215 -26.21 -27.02 4.19
N TYR A 216 -25.65 -26.53 3.07
CA TYR A 216 -25.37 -25.09 2.92
C TYR A 216 -26.62 -24.22 3.13
N LYS A 217 -27.76 -24.68 2.60
CA LYS A 217 -29.03 -23.98 2.80
C LYS A 217 -29.46 -23.98 4.26
N GLU A 218 -29.29 -25.10 4.95
CA GLU A 218 -29.62 -25.21 6.37
C GLU A 218 -28.75 -24.27 7.21
N TRP A 219 -27.46 -24.12 6.89
CA TRP A 219 -26.58 -23.14 7.54
C TRP A 219 -27.03 -21.70 7.29
N MET A 220 -27.31 -21.34 6.04
CA MET A 220 -27.82 -20.01 5.69
C MET A 220 -29.17 -19.72 6.35
N ASP A 221 -30.08 -20.70 6.36
CA ASP A 221 -31.40 -20.57 6.99
C ASP A 221 -31.25 -20.44 8.51
N PHE A 222 -30.33 -21.17 9.14
CA PHE A 222 -30.09 -21.04 10.58
C PHE A 222 -29.49 -19.66 10.90
N PHE A 223 -28.45 -19.24 10.19
CA PHE A 223 -27.87 -17.91 10.33
C PHE A 223 -28.93 -16.82 10.16
N LYS A 224 -29.71 -16.88 9.08
CA LYS A 224 -30.77 -15.89 8.81
C LYS A 224 -31.84 -15.87 9.89
N ASN A 225 -32.45 -17.02 10.16
CA ASN A 225 -33.64 -17.10 11.02
C ASN A 225 -33.28 -16.86 12.48
N VAL A 226 -32.12 -17.36 12.94
CA VAL A 226 -31.72 -17.27 14.33
C VAL A 226 -30.92 -15.98 14.59
N TYR A 227 -29.90 -15.66 13.78
CA TYR A 227 -29.04 -14.51 14.08
C TYR A 227 -29.59 -13.21 13.52
N ILE A 228 -30.00 -13.18 12.25
CA ILE A 228 -30.39 -11.92 11.61
C ILE A 228 -31.85 -11.52 11.93
N ASP A 229 -32.78 -12.49 11.96
CA ASP A 229 -34.22 -12.18 12.10
C ASP A 229 -34.69 -12.08 13.54
N THR A 230 -34.23 -12.97 14.42
CA THR A 230 -34.56 -12.86 15.85
C THR A 230 -33.52 -12.05 16.62
N GLY A 231 -32.27 -12.09 16.15
CA GLY A 231 -31.04 -11.90 16.92
C GLY A 231 -31.08 -12.34 18.37
N VAL A 232 -31.77 -13.44 18.61
CA VAL A 232 -31.82 -14.13 19.90
C VAL A 232 -30.56 -14.98 20.13
N ALA A 233 -29.77 -15.29 19.10
CA ALA A 233 -28.40 -15.78 19.29
C ALA A 233 -27.39 -14.69 19.69
N GLY A 234 -27.87 -13.48 20.02
CA GLY A 234 -27.22 -12.55 20.95
C GLY A 234 -27.91 -12.64 22.31
N GLY A 235 -27.78 -13.80 22.98
CA GLY A 235 -28.58 -14.21 24.14
C GLY A 235 -28.94 -13.04 25.05
N THR A 236 -30.21 -12.61 25.03
CA THR A 236 -30.73 -11.48 25.82
C THR A 236 -29.78 -10.28 25.94
N ASN A 237 -29.21 -9.81 24.82
CA ASN A 237 -28.90 -8.40 24.58
C ASN A 237 -28.54 -8.24 23.10
N TRP A 238 -29.46 -7.63 22.34
CA TRP A 238 -29.14 -6.92 21.11
C TRP A 238 -28.38 -5.63 21.46
N VAL A 239 -27.25 -5.80 22.13
CA VAL A 239 -26.32 -4.78 22.60
C VAL A 239 -25.09 -5.65 22.85
N TYR A 240 -24.00 -5.56 22.07
CA TYR A 240 -22.72 -5.55 22.77
C TYR A 240 -22.97 -4.53 23.87
N ASP A 241 -22.98 -4.89 25.16
CA ASP A 241 -23.44 -4.02 26.26
C ASP A 241 -22.94 -2.57 26.10
N ASN A 242 -21.78 -2.46 25.46
CA ASN A 242 -21.17 -1.29 24.89
C ASN A 242 -21.98 -0.66 23.73
N THR A 243 -22.58 0.51 23.98
CA THR A 243 -22.95 1.54 23.00
C THR A 243 -21.81 1.85 22.02
N TYR A 244 -22.11 2.51 20.89
CA TYR A 244 -21.06 2.94 19.94
C TYR A 244 -19.98 3.80 20.63
N GLY A 245 -20.37 4.64 21.59
CA GLY A 245 -19.44 5.43 22.39
C GLY A 245 -18.52 4.57 23.26
N GLU A 246 -19.06 3.56 23.95
CA GLU A 246 -18.26 2.62 24.75
C GLU A 246 -17.31 1.79 23.90
N VAL A 247 -17.75 1.32 22.73
CA VAL A 247 -16.86 0.62 21.77
C VAL A 247 -15.72 1.53 21.32
N THR A 248 -16.03 2.78 20.96
CA THR A 248 -15.01 3.75 20.53
C THR A 248 -14.00 4.03 21.65
N GLU A 249 -14.46 4.09 22.90
CA GLU A 249 -13.56 4.30 24.05
C GLU A 249 -12.67 3.08 24.31
N GLN A 250 -13.24 1.86 24.29
CA GLN A 250 -12.47 0.62 24.42
C GLN A 250 -11.41 0.48 23.31
N LEU A 251 -11.71 0.95 22.09
CA LEU A 251 -10.76 0.95 20.98
C LEU A 251 -9.69 2.06 21.08
N ARG A 252 -9.88 3.09 21.92
CA ARG A 252 -8.81 4.07 22.22
C ARG A 252 -7.81 3.56 23.26
N GLU A 253 -8.16 2.50 23.98
CA GLU A 253 -7.28 1.81 24.92
C GLU A 253 -6.38 0.78 24.19
N GLY A 254 -5.64 -0.03 24.97
CA GLY A 254 -4.85 -1.13 24.42
C GLY A 254 -3.62 -0.71 23.61
N VAL A 255 -2.98 0.41 23.97
CA VAL A 255 -1.75 0.88 23.32
C VAL A 255 -0.63 -0.15 23.49
N LEU A 256 -0.05 -0.60 22.38
CA LEU A 256 1.04 -1.57 22.41
C LEU A 256 2.36 -0.94 22.84
N ARG A 257 3.13 -1.67 23.66
CA ARG A 257 4.43 -1.20 24.14
C ARG A 257 5.59 -1.61 23.23
N TYR A 258 5.46 -2.75 22.55
CA TYR A 258 6.54 -3.37 21.78
C TYR A 258 6.00 -4.00 20.49
N GLY A 259 6.91 -4.41 19.61
CA GLY A 259 6.58 -5.05 18.34
C GLY A 259 6.31 -4.05 17.20
N PRO A 260 5.95 -4.54 16.02
CA PRO A 260 5.77 -3.71 14.81
C PRO A 260 4.62 -2.71 14.90
N PHE A 261 3.79 -2.79 15.94
CA PHE A 261 2.64 -1.91 16.18
C PHE A 261 2.76 -1.12 17.49
N ALA A 262 3.98 -0.99 18.03
CA ALA A 262 4.23 -0.22 19.25
C ALA A 262 3.73 1.24 19.08
N GLY A 263 3.10 1.77 20.13
CA GLY A 263 2.51 3.10 20.14
C GLY A 263 1.09 3.17 19.57
N MET A 264 0.61 2.16 18.83
CA MET A 264 -0.73 2.16 18.26
C MET A 264 -1.78 1.71 19.28
N THR A 265 -2.90 2.43 19.33
CA THR A 265 -4.17 2.04 19.97
C THR A 265 -4.85 0.89 19.22
N ARG A 266 -5.84 0.26 19.85
CA ARG A 266 -6.72 -0.72 19.18
C ARG A 266 -7.40 -0.16 17.93
N ALA A 267 -7.85 1.10 17.96
CA ALA A 267 -8.52 1.78 16.85
C ALA A 267 -7.58 1.98 15.65
N GLU A 268 -6.35 2.42 15.89
CA GLU A 268 -5.34 2.60 14.84
C GLU A 268 -4.96 1.26 14.20
N ARG A 269 -4.77 0.21 15.01
CA ARG A 269 -4.52 -1.14 14.50
C ARG A 269 -5.69 -1.67 13.67
N LEU A 270 -6.93 -1.44 14.11
CA LEU A 270 -8.12 -1.84 13.37
C LEU A 270 -8.23 -1.11 12.02
N ASP A 271 -7.97 0.20 11.97
CA ASP A 271 -7.99 0.94 10.71
C ASP A 271 -6.86 0.48 9.78
N LEU A 272 -5.65 0.27 10.30
CA LEU A 272 -4.53 -0.28 9.53
C LEU A 272 -4.86 -1.66 8.95
N ALA A 273 -5.36 -2.57 9.79
CA ALA A 273 -5.81 -3.90 9.38
C ALA A 273 -6.84 -3.80 8.24
N TYR A 274 -7.82 -2.91 8.39
CA TYR A 274 -8.88 -2.69 7.41
C TYR A 274 -8.33 -2.17 6.07
N GLN A 275 -7.44 -1.18 6.08
CA GLN A 275 -6.85 -0.65 4.84
C GLN A 275 -6.00 -1.68 4.11
N GLN A 276 -5.16 -2.42 4.85
CA GLN A 276 -4.30 -3.44 4.27
C GLN A 276 -5.11 -4.60 3.70
N ALA A 277 -6.15 -5.05 4.43
CA ALA A 277 -7.08 -6.06 3.95
C ALA A 277 -7.78 -5.62 2.65
N LYS A 278 -8.29 -4.39 2.58
CA LYS A 278 -8.92 -3.85 1.37
C LYS A 278 -7.94 -3.83 0.20
N GLN A 279 -6.71 -3.39 0.41
CA GLN A 279 -5.69 -3.34 -0.63
C GLN A 279 -5.33 -4.73 -1.17
N LEU A 280 -5.19 -5.72 -0.27
CA LEU A 280 -4.93 -7.09 -0.68
C LEU A 280 -6.14 -7.69 -1.41
N CYS A 281 -7.38 -7.43 -0.97
CA CYS A 281 -8.60 -7.84 -1.68
C CYS A 281 -8.62 -7.31 -3.12
N VAL A 282 -8.37 -6.01 -3.31
CA VAL A 282 -8.33 -5.38 -4.65
C VAL A 282 -7.26 -6.05 -5.52
N THR A 283 -6.09 -6.33 -4.95
CA THR A 283 -4.98 -6.98 -5.66
C THR A 283 -5.37 -8.40 -6.10
N LEU A 284 -5.81 -9.24 -5.17
CA LEU A 284 -6.17 -10.63 -5.44
C LEU A 284 -7.33 -10.77 -6.43
N LEU A 285 -8.36 -9.94 -6.30
CA LEU A 285 -9.51 -9.95 -7.20
C LEU A 285 -9.11 -9.45 -8.60
N SER A 286 -8.31 -8.39 -8.70
CA SER A 286 -7.82 -7.88 -10.00
C SER A 286 -6.86 -8.86 -10.69
N ASP A 287 -6.05 -9.59 -9.92
CA ASP A 287 -5.23 -10.69 -10.43
C ASP A 287 -6.09 -11.86 -10.92
N ALA A 288 -7.10 -12.26 -10.14
CA ALA A 288 -7.98 -13.38 -10.49
C ALA A 288 -8.77 -13.14 -11.78
N GLU A 289 -9.22 -11.91 -12.06
CA GLU A 289 -9.84 -11.56 -13.35
C GLU A 289 -8.91 -11.78 -14.54
N ARG A 290 -7.59 -11.63 -14.32
CA ARG A 290 -6.53 -11.91 -15.29
C ARG A 290 -6.07 -13.37 -15.24
N ASN A 291 -6.84 -14.23 -14.57
CA ASN A 291 -6.55 -15.65 -14.36
C ASN A 291 -5.23 -15.90 -13.59
N VAL A 292 -4.85 -14.98 -12.70
CA VAL A 292 -3.70 -15.05 -11.79
C VAL A 292 -4.22 -15.33 -10.38
N PHE A 293 -3.82 -16.46 -9.80
CA PHE A 293 -4.27 -16.93 -8.47
C PHE A 293 -3.10 -17.19 -7.51
N GLN A 294 -1.91 -16.68 -7.85
CA GLN A 294 -0.66 -16.92 -7.14
C GLN A 294 -0.64 -16.28 -5.75
N GLY A 295 -1.40 -15.20 -5.56
CA GLY A 295 -1.46 -14.48 -4.28
C GLY A 295 -2.22 -15.21 -3.18
N PHE A 296 -2.97 -16.27 -3.50
CA PHE A 296 -3.65 -17.10 -2.50
C PHE A 296 -2.68 -18.11 -1.88
N SER A 297 -2.63 -18.19 -0.55
CA SER A 297 -1.67 -19.03 0.18
C SER A 297 -2.35 -19.98 1.15
N ASP A 298 -1.89 -21.24 1.18
CA ASP A 298 -2.32 -22.23 2.18
C ASP A 298 -1.54 -22.12 3.50
N ALA A 299 -0.54 -21.24 3.55
CA ALA A 299 0.07 -20.81 4.81
C ALA A 299 -0.82 -19.81 5.58
N TRP A 300 -1.91 -19.32 4.97
CA TRP A 300 -2.88 -18.51 5.68
C TRP A 300 -3.60 -19.38 6.72
N ASN A 301 -3.34 -19.05 7.98
CA ASN A 301 -4.18 -19.42 9.11
C ASN A 301 -4.91 -18.14 9.48
N LEU A 302 -6.24 -18.17 9.42
CA LEU A 302 -7.04 -16.97 9.60
C LEU A 302 -6.92 -16.38 11.00
N ASP A 303 -6.52 -17.18 12.00
CA ASP A 303 -6.28 -16.72 13.37
C ASP A 303 -4.85 -16.24 13.63
N ALA A 304 -3.97 -16.20 12.63
CA ALA A 304 -2.56 -15.87 12.83
C ALA A 304 -2.08 -14.73 11.94
N TYR A 305 -1.06 -14.01 12.40
CA TYR A 305 -0.48 -12.93 11.61
C TYR A 305 0.39 -13.50 10.49
N HIS A 306 0.03 -13.24 9.23
CA HIS A 306 0.81 -13.76 8.09
C HIS A 306 2.25 -13.23 7.98
N LEU A 307 2.64 -12.23 8.78
CA LEU A 307 4.00 -11.68 8.84
C LEU A 307 4.69 -11.89 10.20
N ASP A 308 4.18 -12.76 11.07
CA ASP A 308 4.84 -13.13 12.35
C ASP A 308 6.13 -13.98 12.18
N HIS A 309 6.65 -14.08 10.95
CA HIS A 309 7.84 -14.82 10.56
C HIS A 309 7.78 -16.33 10.83
N ARG A 310 6.63 -16.88 11.21
CA ARG A 310 6.53 -18.33 11.40
C ARG A 310 6.63 -19.03 10.06
N SER A 311 7.28 -20.19 10.08
CA SER A 311 7.57 -20.94 8.87
C SER A 311 6.49 -21.99 8.55
N ILE A 312 5.69 -22.36 9.55
CA ILE A 312 4.49 -23.19 9.41
C ILE A 312 3.26 -22.33 9.70
N GLY A 313 2.54 -22.00 8.64
CA GLY A 313 1.29 -21.25 8.68
C GLY A 313 0.12 -22.12 9.16
N THR A 314 -0.11 -23.24 8.50
CA THR A 314 -1.16 -24.20 8.87
C THR A 314 -0.55 -25.56 9.12
N LEU A 315 -1.02 -26.25 10.16
CA LEU A 315 -0.69 -27.64 10.45
C LEU A 315 -1.99 -28.40 10.73
N THR A 316 -2.35 -29.32 9.85
CA THR A 316 -3.55 -30.15 9.96
C THR A 316 -3.14 -31.59 10.17
N VAL A 317 -3.72 -32.24 11.18
CA VAL A 317 -3.42 -33.62 11.56
C VAL A 317 -4.73 -34.41 11.61
N SER A 318 -4.92 -35.33 10.67
CA SER A 318 -6.06 -36.25 10.67
C SER A 318 -5.63 -37.62 11.16
N ILE A 319 -6.30 -38.13 12.18
CA ILE A 319 -5.97 -39.40 12.84
C ILE A 319 -7.17 -40.31 12.72
N ARG A 320 -6.94 -41.54 12.24
CA ARG A 320 -7.97 -42.58 12.24
C ARG A 320 -7.61 -43.64 13.25
N THR A 321 -8.42 -43.82 14.28
CA THR A 321 -8.31 -44.97 15.18
C THR A 321 -8.73 -46.25 14.47
N ALA A 322 -8.01 -47.35 14.69
CA ALA A 322 -8.30 -48.62 14.03
C ALA A 322 -9.68 -49.16 14.45
N ASP A 323 -10.39 -49.80 13.52
CA ASP A 323 -11.68 -50.44 13.83
C ASP A 323 -11.46 -51.89 14.34
N VAL A 324 -10.78 -52.02 15.48
CA VAL A 324 -10.64 -53.30 16.19
C VAL A 324 -11.01 -53.16 17.66
N PHE A 325 -11.34 -54.28 18.31
CA PHE A 325 -11.72 -54.28 19.72
C PHE A 325 -10.63 -53.63 20.59
N GLN A 326 -11.05 -52.72 21.49
CA GLN A 326 -10.17 -51.93 22.38
C GLN A 326 -9.15 -51.02 21.67
N ALA A 327 -9.40 -50.64 20.41
CA ALA A 327 -8.49 -49.75 19.70
C ALA A 327 -8.50 -48.29 20.18
N GLY A 328 -9.58 -47.84 20.83
CA GLY A 328 -9.68 -46.44 21.29
C GLY A 328 -8.97 -46.20 22.63
N THR A 329 -8.80 -44.94 22.98
CA THR A 329 -8.13 -44.50 24.22
C THR A 329 -8.81 -43.28 24.81
N ASP A 330 -8.77 -43.15 26.13
CA ASP A 330 -9.16 -41.94 26.88
C ASP A 330 -7.91 -41.22 27.44
N ASP A 331 -6.71 -41.64 27.04
CA ASP A 331 -5.45 -41.05 27.50
C ASP A 331 -5.10 -39.80 26.68
N ASP A 332 -4.29 -38.91 27.26
CA ASP A 332 -3.80 -37.73 26.55
C ASP A 332 -2.93 -38.13 25.35
N VAL A 333 -3.30 -37.67 24.16
CA VAL A 333 -2.54 -37.87 22.91
C VAL A 333 -1.87 -36.57 22.50
N PHE A 334 -0.67 -36.66 21.95
CA PHE A 334 0.12 -35.55 21.44
C PHE A 334 0.59 -35.86 20.02
N PHE A 335 0.71 -34.82 19.21
CA PHE A 335 1.39 -34.87 17.93
C PHE A 335 2.73 -34.14 18.01
N GLY A 336 3.66 -34.47 17.13
CA GLY A 336 4.84 -33.64 16.96
C GLY A 336 5.59 -33.83 15.65
N LEU A 337 6.54 -32.92 15.44
CA LEU A 337 7.40 -32.82 14.27
C LEU A 337 8.85 -33.03 14.69
N ILE A 338 9.64 -33.71 13.87
CA ILE A 338 11.08 -33.91 14.09
C ILE A 338 11.85 -33.35 12.90
N ARG A 339 12.79 -32.46 13.18
CA ARG A 339 13.72 -31.93 12.19
C ARG A 339 14.80 -32.95 11.82
N ASP A 340 15.47 -32.73 10.70
CA ASP A 340 16.60 -33.55 10.23
C ASP A 340 17.84 -33.52 11.15
N ASP A 341 17.93 -32.56 12.07
CA ASP A 341 18.91 -32.51 13.17
C ASP A 341 18.42 -33.19 14.47
N GLY A 342 17.21 -33.73 14.47
CA GLY A 342 16.61 -34.43 15.61
C GLY A 342 15.91 -33.52 16.62
N GLU A 343 15.84 -32.21 16.40
CA GLU A 343 15.04 -31.32 17.25
C GLU A 343 13.54 -31.64 17.10
N GLU A 344 12.81 -31.68 18.22
CA GLU A 344 11.39 -31.99 18.26
C GLU A 344 10.54 -30.75 18.60
N TRP A 345 9.39 -30.63 17.92
CA TRP A 345 8.28 -29.78 18.35
C TRP A 345 7.11 -30.70 18.73
N LYS A 346 6.50 -30.47 19.90
CA LYS A 346 5.39 -31.27 20.43
C LYS A 346 4.18 -30.35 20.63
N SER A 347 3.01 -30.78 20.19
CA SER A 347 1.75 -30.08 20.37
C SER A 347 1.30 -30.08 21.85
N PRO A 348 0.35 -29.21 22.22
CA PRO A 348 -0.54 -29.47 23.36
C PRO A 348 -1.28 -30.81 23.22
N VAL A 349 -2.00 -31.21 24.28
CA VAL A 349 -2.88 -32.39 24.21
C VAL A 349 -3.86 -32.21 23.06
N LEU A 350 -3.95 -33.23 22.21
CA LEU A 350 -4.96 -33.32 21.17
C LEU A 350 -6.28 -33.69 21.83
N ASP A 351 -7.06 -32.66 22.13
CA ASP A 351 -8.38 -32.78 22.72
C ASP A 351 -9.29 -31.79 21.99
N LYS A 352 -10.37 -32.29 21.39
CA LYS A 352 -11.43 -31.42 20.83
C LYS A 352 -12.21 -30.70 21.93
N GLY A 353 -12.08 -31.16 23.18
CA GLY A 353 -12.34 -30.37 24.37
C GLY A 353 -13.80 -30.08 24.68
N SER A 354 -14.06 -29.80 25.96
CA SER A 354 -15.33 -29.35 26.52
C SER A 354 -15.97 -28.23 25.69
N GLY A 355 -17.10 -28.52 25.05
CA GLY A 355 -17.65 -27.66 24.00
C GLY A 355 -17.77 -26.17 24.33
N LEU A 356 -17.81 -25.34 23.30
CA LEU A 356 -17.99 -23.86 23.25
C LEU A 356 -18.75 -23.17 24.41
N LEU A 357 -19.61 -23.87 25.14
CA LEU A 357 -20.41 -23.36 26.27
C LEU A 357 -19.86 -23.68 27.67
N GLY A 358 -18.67 -24.28 27.80
CA GLY A 358 -18.14 -24.67 29.12
C GLY A 358 -19.01 -25.71 29.85
N LEU A 359 -19.95 -26.34 29.14
CA LEU A 359 -20.84 -27.39 29.65
C LEU A 359 -20.10 -28.74 29.68
N GLY A 360 -19.00 -28.81 30.45
CA GLY A 360 -18.31 -30.02 30.91
C GLY A 360 -18.01 -31.14 29.90
N SER A 361 -16.73 -31.31 29.56
CA SER A 361 -15.95 -32.53 29.24
C SER A 361 -16.59 -33.83 28.69
N ALA A 362 -17.81 -33.86 28.10
CA ALA A 362 -18.54 -35.13 27.96
C ALA A 362 -19.25 -35.38 26.62
N ILE A 363 -19.08 -34.55 25.57
CA ILE A 363 -19.87 -34.73 24.33
C ILE A 363 -19.04 -35.28 23.17
N CYS A 364 -17.82 -34.79 22.96
CA CYS A 364 -16.89 -35.37 21.98
C CYS A 364 -15.91 -36.29 22.71
N ASN A 365 -16.03 -37.60 22.47
CA ASN A 365 -14.98 -38.53 22.89
C ASN A 365 -14.03 -38.77 21.72
N ASP A 366 -12.79 -38.33 21.89
CA ASP A 366 -11.75 -38.43 20.87
C ASP A 366 -11.15 -39.84 20.82
N PHE A 367 -10.53 -40.16 19.69
CA PHE A 367 -9.79 -41.41 19.48
C PHE A 367 -10.61 -42.68 19.70
N GLU A 368 -11.91 -42.60 19.49
CA GLU A 368 -12.82 -43.73 19.64
C GLU A 368 -12.60 -44.81 18.59
N ARG A 369 -13.03 -46.04 18.87
CA ARG A 369 -12.83 -47.15 17.92
C ARG A 369 -13.43 -46.80 16.54
N GLY A 370 -12.58 -46.81 15.51
CA GLY A 370 -12.97 -46.59 14.12
C GLY A 370 -13.26 -45.13 13.76
N SER A 371 -13.03 -44.20 14.67
CA SER A 371 -13.18 -42.77 14.46
C SER A 371 -12.14 -42.21 13.49
N ASN A 372 -12.40 -40.99 13.01
CA ASN A 372 -11.50 -40.25 12.14
C ASN A 372 -11.58 -38.76 12.50
N GLU A 373 -10.70 -38.34 13.39
CA GLU A 373 -10.60 -36.98 13.90
C GLU A 373 -9.64 -36.15 13.05
N THR A 374 -9.82 -34.83 13.08
CA THR A 374 -8.90 -33.87 12.49
C THR A 374 -8.67 -32.75 13.48
N TYR A 375 -7.39 -32.42 13.69
CA TYR A 375 -6.89 -31.40 14.59
C TYR A 375 -6.16 -30.33 13.78
N TYR A 376 -6.38 -29.07 14.15
CA TYR A 376 -5.75 -27.91 13.53
C TYR A 376 -4.82 -27.30 14.57
N LEU A 377 -3.52 -27.32 14.29
CA LEU A 377 -2.47 -27.01 15.24
C LEU A 377 -1.74 -25.74 14.83
N PHE A 378 -1.25 -25.02 15.83
CA PHE A 378 -0.46 -23.80 15.67
C PHE A 378 0.99 -24.05 16.10
N VAL A 379 1.94 -23.74 15.22
CA VAL A 379 3.37 -23.84 15.49
C VAL A 379 3.94 -22.42 15.63
N ASP A 380 4.09 -21.96 16.88
CA ASP A 380 4.62 -20.64 17.21
C ASP A 380 6.16 -20.58 17.16
N ARG A 381 6.74 -21.11 16.07
CA ARG A 381 8.19 -21.27 15.95
C ARG A 381 8.66 -21.01 14.52
N GLY A 382 9.36 -19.89 14.31
CA GLY A 382 10.01 -19.58 13.03
C GLY A 382 11.13 -20.55 12.67
N ASP A 383 11.79 -21.13 13.68
CA ASP A 383 12.90 -22.08 13.54
C ASP A 383 12.48 -23.53 13.24
N PHE A 384 11.20 -23.77 12.94
CA PHE A 384 10.69 -25.07 12.47
C PHE A 384 10.28 -25.03 10.98
N PRO A 385 11.17 -24.69 10.03
CA PRO A 385 10.79 -24.55 8.64
C PRO A 385 10.35 -25.89 8.04
N PRO A 386 9.28 -25.92 7.22
CA PRO A 386 8.75 -27.14 6.63
C PRO A 386 9.82 -27.98 5.92
N SER A 387 10.80 -27.34 5.28
CA SER A 387 11.91 -28.00 4.57
C SER A 387 12.87 -28.81 5.46
N ARG A 388 12.88 -28.57 6.78
CA ARG A 388 13.73 -29.28 7.74
C ARG A 388 12.99 -30.44 8.40
N ILE A 389 11.68 -30.56 8.23
CA ILE A 389 10.88 -31.62 8.85
C ILE A 389 11.18 -32.94 8.15
N SER A 390 11.70 -33.90 8.91
CA SER A 390 12.10 -35.22 8.40
C SER A 390 11.19 -36.34 8.90
N GLN A 391 10.57 -36.17 10.06
CA GLN A 391 9.65 -37.15 10.63
C GLN A 391 8.50 -36.45 11.36
N VAL A 392 7.43 -37.20 11.59
CA VAL A 392 6.31 -36.86 12.46
C VAL A 392 6.18 -37.92 13.54
N PHE A 393 5.55 -37.60 14.66
CA PHE A 393 5.27 -38.57 15.71
C PHE A 393 3.90 -38.40 16.34
N LEU A 394 3.41 -39.50 16.90
CA LEU A 394 2.29 -39.53 17.84
C LEU A 394 2.82 -40.08 19.16
N GLU A 395 2.44 -39.44 20.25
CA GLU A 395 2.81 -39.84 21.60
C GLU A 395 1.56 -39.87 22.47
N LYS A 396 1.44 -40.87 23.33
CA LYS A 396 0.35 -41.01 24.30
C LYS A 396 0.92 -40.88 25.71
N SER A 397 0.16 -40.37 26.67
CA SER A 397 0.52 -40.43 28.08
C SER A 397 0.48 -41.88 28.62
N ASP A 398 1.12 -42.09 29.77
CA ASP A 398 1.22 -43.40 30.42
C ASP A 398 -0.18 -44.00 30.73
N ASP A 399 -0.34 -45.29 30.46
CA ASP A 399 -1.59 -46.02 30.69
C ASP A 399 -1.99 -46.01 32.18
N PHE A 400 -3.27 -45.73 32.46
CA PHE A 400 -3.93 -46.30 33.63
C PHE A 400 -4.30 -47.79 33.37
N LEU A 401 -5.07 -48.45 34.25
CA LEU A 401 -5.40 -49.88 34.10
C LEU A 401 -6.19 -50.17 32.78
N GLY A 402 -5.48 -50.51 31.69
CA GLY A 402 -6.04 -51.08 30.45
C GLY A 402 -6.08 -50.18 29.20
N GLY A 403 -5.18 -49.20 29.04
CA GLY A 403 -5.28 -48.11 28.04
C GLY A 403 -4.40 -48.21 26.78
N GLY A 404 -4.46 -49.32 26.03
CA GLY A 404 -3.79 -49.38 24.73
C GLY A 404 -4.55 -48.58 23.66
N TRP A 405 -3.85 -47.86 22.78
CA TRP A 405 -4.43 -47.17 21.63
C TRP A 405 -3.93 -47.76 20.32
N LYS A 406 -4.82 -48.16 19.41
CA LYS A 406 -4.42 -48.65 18.08
C LYS A 406 -4.70 -47.62 17.00
N ILE A 407 -3.64 -47.01 16.51
CA ILE A 407 -3.71 -46.04 15.42
C ILE A 407 -3.90 -46.80 14.11
N GLY A 408 -4.92 -46.46 13.32
CA GLY A 408 -5.18 -47.00 12.00
C GLY A 408 -4.35 -46.30 10.91
N SER A 409 -4.58 -45.01 10.72
CA SER A 409 -3.86 -44.17 9.75
C SER A 409 -3.66 -42.75 10.27
N LEU A 410 -2.70 -42.05 9.67
CA LEU A 410 -2.35 -40.66 9.96
C LEU A 410 -2.19 -39.92 8.63
N THR A 411 -2.74 -38.71 8.57
CA THR A 411 -2.50 -37.74 7.49
C THR A 411 -2.06 -36.43 8.14
N VAL A 412 -0.97 -35.86 7.65
CA VAL A 412 -0.38 -34.60 8.13
C VAL A 412 -0.22 -33.67 6.94
N THR A 413 -0.78 -32.48 7.04
CA THR A 413 -0.68 -31.43 6.03
C THR A 413 -0.05 -30.19 6.67
N ILE A 414 0.96 -29.61 6.01
CA ILE A 414 1.63 -28.37 6.41
C ILE A 414 1.47 -27.35 5.28
N ASN A 415 0.90 -26.18 5.55
CA ASN A 415 0.65 -25.15 4.53
C ASN A 415 -0.10 -25.72 3.30
N GLY A 416 -1.14 -26.55 3.53
CA GLY A 416 -1.92 -27.21 2.49
C GLY A 416 -1.22 -28.38 1.76
N ILE A 417 0.04 -28.65 2.08
CA ILE A 417 0.86 -29.68 1.45
C ILE A 417 0.89 -30.95 2.31
N PRO A 418 0.61 -32.15 1.77
CA PRO A 418 0.72 -33.40 2.52
C PRO A 418 2.19 -33.74 2.82
N TYR A 419 2.53 -33.89 4.10
CA TYR A 419 3.84 -34.33 4.58
C TYR A 419 3.82 -35.79 5.01
N PHE A 420 2.69 -36.28 5.52
CA PHE A 420 2.52 -37.70 5.82
C PHE A 420 1.12 -38.10 5.39
N ASP A 421 0.99 -39.24 4.74
CA ASP A 421 -0.31 -39.86 4.46
C ASP A 421 -0.08 -41.35 4.36
N GLY A 422 -0.47 -42.08 5.40
CA GLY A 422 -0.02 -43.45 5.57
C GLY A 422 -0.79 -44.24 6.61
N THR A 423 -0.75 -45.56 6.42
CA THR A 423 -1.24 -46.52 7.40
C THR A 423 -0.22 -46.65 8.53
N VAL A 424 -0.69 -46.56 9.77
CA VAL A 424 0.13 -46.73 10.98
C VAL A 424 -0.05 -48.13 11.55
N ASN A 425 -1.30 -48.57 11.77
CA ASN A 425 -1.69 -49.89 12.27
C ASN A 425 -0.87 -50.41 13.46
N THR A 426 -0.48 -49.53 14.37
CA THR A 426 0.40 -49.82 15.51
C THR A 426 -0.32 -49.57 16.82
N TRP A 427 -0.08 -50.44 17.82
CA TRP A 427 -0.54 -50.23 19.19
C TRP A 427 0.47 -49.35 19.94
N LEU A 428 -0.03 -48.30 20.58
CA LEU A 428 0.67 -47.54 21.62
C LEU A 428 0.15 -47.99 22.97
N GLN A 429 0.97 -48.71 23.73
CA GLN A 429 0.61 -49.31 25.01
C GLN A 429 1.88 -49.63 25.82
N ASP A 430 1.72 -49.85 27.13
CA ASP A 430 2.80 -50.26 28.03
C ASP A 430 4.02 -49.30 27.94
N ASP A 431 5.19 -49.79 27.57
CA ASP A 431 6.44 -49.03 27.39
C ASP A 431 6.63 -48.48 25.97
N HIS A 432 5.67 -48.69 25.07
CA HIS A 432 5.71 -48.27 23.67
C HIS A 432 4.67 -47.18 23.40
N LEU A 433 4.86 -46.00 24.00
CA LEU A 433 3.89 -44.90 23.97
C LEU A 433 4.14 -43.86 22.86
N LYS A 434 5.17 -44.06 22.04
CA LYS A 434 5.54 -43.14 20.94
C LYS A 434 5.70 -43.91 19.63
N TRP A 435 5.03 -43.44 18.59
CA TRP A 435 5.23 -43.87 17.21
C TRP A 435 5.84 -42.75 16.39
N THR A 436 6.77 -43.08 15.48
CA THR A 436 7.40 -42.13 14.56
C THR A 436 7.24 -42.59 13.11
N GLY A 437 7.01 -41.65 12.20
CA GLY A 437 6.89 -41.89 10.76
C GLY A 437 7.74 -40.91 9.96
N ALA A 438 8.51 -41.41 9.01
CA ALA A 438 9.22 -40.54 8.06
C ALA A 438 8.20 -39.82 7.18
N VAL A 439 8.40 -38.52 6.94
CA VAL A 439 7.56 -37.77 6.01
C VAL A 439 7.71 -38.31 4.59
N GLN A 440 6.64 -38.24 3.80
CA GLN A 440 6.73 -38.43 2.35
C GLN A 440 7.75 -37.44 1.80
N SER A 441 8.50 -37.84 0.76
CA SER A 441 9.50 -36.96 0.14
C SER A 441 8.89 -35.59 -0.09
N VAL A 442 9.40 -34.59 0.66
CA VAL A 442 8.84 -33.25 0.73
C VAL A 442 8.62 -32.76 -0.70
N PRO A 443 7.40 -32.36 -1.07
CA PRO A 443 7.16 -31.86 -2.41
C PRO A 443 7.99 -30.60 -2.66
N PRO A 444 8.20 -30.25 -3.93
CA PRO A 444 9.26 -29.35 -4.29
C PRO A 444 9.18 -28.00 -3.56
N GLN A 445 10.27 -27.62 -2.90
CA GLN A 445 10.44 -26.30 -2.32
C GLN A 445 10.32 -25.26 -3.43
N HIS A 446 9.29 -24.43 -3.35
CA HIS A 446 9.14 -23.32 -4.29
C HIS A 446 10.07 -22.17 -3.89
N ILE A 447 10.99 -21.79 -4.78
CA ILE A 447 11.87 -20.64 -4.58
C ILE A 447 11.29 -19.45 -5.35
N PRO A 448 10.86 -18.38 -4.67
CA PRO A 448 10.31 -17.23 -5.35
C PRO A 448 11.38 -16.47 -6.15
N VAL A 449 11.02 -16.04 -7.35
CA VAL A 449 11.84 -15.24 -8.27
C VAL A 449 11.15 -13.90 -8.49
N ASN A 450 11.78 -12.81 -8.08
CA ASN A 450 11.33 -11.47 -8.38
C ASN A 450 11.69 -11.14 -9.84
N LEU A 451 10.71 -10.70 -10.61
CA LEU A 451 10.84 -10.38 -12.02
C LEU A 451 10.51 -8.89 -12.23
N ARG A 452 11.45 -8.15 -12.82
CA ARG A 452 11.22 -6.82 -13.36
C ARG A 452 11.23 -6.93 -14.88
N VAL A 453 10.22 -6.36 -15.52
CA VAL A 453 10.07 -6.37 -16.97
C VAL A 453 9.92 -4.94 -17.43
N ASN A 454 10.78 -4.55 -18.35
CA ASN A 454 10.69 -3.31 -19.09
C ASN A 454 10.40 -3.66 -20.56
N ALA A 455 9.38 -3.06 -21.14
CA ALA A 455 9.02 -3.29 -22.52
C ALA A 455 8.83 -1.94 -23.20
N ASP A 456 9.41 -1.77 -24.38
CA ASP A 456 9.39 -0.54 -25.17
C ASP A 456 8.86 -0.87 -26.57
N ALA A 457 7.67 -0.37 -26.89
CA ALA A 457 7.07 -0.60 -28.21
C ALA A 457 7.68 0.27 -29.32
N VAL A 458 8.38 1.36 -28.99
CA VAL A 458 9.11 2.16 -30.00
C VAL A 458 10.36 1.41 -30.47
N GLN A 459 11.03 0.73 -29.54
CA GLN A 459 12.23 -0.05 -29.83
C GLN A 459 11.95 -1.53 -30.15
N ASP A 460 10.70 -1.97 -30.07
CA ASP A 460 10.31 -3.39 -30.18
C ASP A 460 11.18 -4.26 -29.25
N ARG A 461 11.32 -3.86 -27.98
CA ARG A 461 12.32 -4.43 -27.07
C ARG A 461 11.73 -4.80 -25.73
N VAL A 462 12.01 -6.02 -25.27
CA VAL A 462 11.70 -6.49 -23.92
C VAL A 462 13.00 -6.78 -23.18
N GLU A 463 13.12 -6.21 -21.99
CA GLU A 463 14.20 -6.42 -21.03
C GLU A 463 13.63 -7.00 -19.73
N ILE A 464 14.33 -7.98 -19.18
CA ILE A 464 13.91 -8.71 -17.98
C ILE A 464 15.08 -8.74 -17.03
N GLN A 465 14.80 -8.48 -15.76
CA GLN A 465 15.70 -8.72 -14.64
C GLN A 465 15.02 -9.69 -13.66
N ALA A 466 15.71 -10.75 -13.28
CA ALA A 466 15.19 -11.82 -12.45
C ALA A 466 16.14 -12.12 -11.28
N VAL A 467 15.62 -12.09 -10.06
CA VAL A 467 16.38 -12.33 -8.84
C VAL A 467 15.70 -13.43 -8.03
N ASN A 468 16.45 -14.47 -7.69
CA ASN A 468 16.04 -15.46 -6.69
C ASN A 468 15.99 -14.76 -5.32
N LEU A 469 14.79 -14.63 -4.75
CA LEU A 469 14.61 -13.90 -3.48
C LEU A 469 15.24 -14.62 -2.29
N SER A 470 15.20 -15.96 -2.26
CA SER A 470 15.75 -16.73 -1.14
C SER A 470 17.27 -16.64 -1.05
N ALA A 471 17.96 -16.58 -2.20
CA ALA A 471 19.43 -16.50 -2.24
C ALA A 471 19.95 -15.07 -2.46
N LYS A 472 19.07 -14.12 -2.78
CA LYS A 472 19.42 -12.78 -3.30
C LYS A 472 20.41 -12.83 -4.49
N THR A 473 20.41 -13.93 -5.25
CA THR A 473 21.27 -14.11 -6.43
C THR A 473 20.47 -13.94 -7.71
N PRO A 474 21.12 -13.59 -8.83
CA PRO A 474 20.43 -13.56 -10.11
C PRO A 474 19.83 -14.92 -10.46
N TYR A 475 18.58 -14.95 -10.91
CA TYR A 475 17.95 -16.18 -11.38
C TYR A 475 18.47 -16.53 -12.78
N THR A 476 19.00 -17.74 -12.92
CA THR A 476 19.48 -18.27 -14.22
C THR A 476 18.64 -19.49 -14.56
N GLY A 477 17.94 -19.44 -15.68
CA GLY A 477 17.09 -20.56 -16.10
C GLY A 477 16.00 -20.14 -17.09
N PRO A 478 15.25 -21.10 -17.65
CA PRO A 478 14.10 -20.82 -18.48
C PRO A 478 13.04 -19.95 -17.79
N ALA A 479 12.41 -19.13 -18.62
CA ALA A 479 11.22 -18.36 -18.33
C ALA A 479 10.35 -18.33 -19.59
N THR A 480 9.13 -17.84 -19.49
CA THR A 480 8.24 -17.63 -20.63
C THR A 480 7.74 -16.20 -20.62
N ILE A 481 7.88 -15.50 -21.75
CA ILE A 481 7.20 -14.22 -21.98
C ILE A 481 5.84 -14.54 -22.59
N HIS A 482 4.78 -14.08 -21.95
CA HIS A 482 3.41 -14.10 -22.44
C HIS A 482 3.12 -12.71 -23.02
N LEU A 483 2.91 -12.65 -24.33
CA LEU A 483 2.50 -11.45 -25.05
C LEU A 483 1.02 -11.61 -25.42
N GLN A 484 0.16 -10.82 -24.80
CA GLN A 484 -1.26 -10.78 -25.11
C GLN A 484 -1.56 -9.56 -25.95
N HIS A 485 -2.11 -9.80 -27.13
CA HIS A 485 -2.53 -8.81 -28.08
C HIS A 485 -3.91 -8.22 -27.75
N SER A 486 -4.21 -7.04 -28.27
CA SER A 486 -5.50 -6.36 -28.06
C SER A 486 -6.71 -7.08 -28.66
N ASP A 487 -6.50 -7.98 -29.61
CA ASP A 487 -7.54 -8.87 -30.15
C ASP A 487 -7.75 -10.14 -29.29
N GLY A 488 -7.02 -10.26 -28.18
CA GLY A 488 -7.06 -11.38 -27.26
C GLY A 488 -6.17 -12.57 -27.65
N GLN A 489 -5.44 -12.51 -28.78
CA GLN A 489 -4.46 -13.53 -29.10
C GLN A 489 -3.30 -13.51 -28.09
N VAL A 490 -2.80 -14.68 -27.71
CA VAL A 490 -1.69 -14.82 -26.77
C VAL A 490 -0.56 -15.60 -27.43
N GLU A 491 0.61 -14.99 -27.46
CA GLU A 491 1.86 -15.59 -27.92
C GLU A 491 2.76 -15.91 -26.73
N ASN A 492 3.44 -17.05 -26.79
CA ASN A 492 4.32 -17.52 -25.71
C ASN A 492 5.73 -17.69 -26.24
N TYR A 493 6.67 -16.95 -25.66
CA TYR A 493 8.07 -16.98 -26.02
C TYR A 493 8.88 -17.65 -24.90
N PRO A 494 9.28 -18.93 -25.06
CA PRO A 494 10.22 -19.53 -24.14
C PRO A 494 11.58 -18.82 -24.27
N ILE A 495 12.16 -18.46 -23.13
CA ILE A 495 13.43 -17.75 -23.03
C ILE A 495 14.32 -18.43 -21.99
N THR A 496 15.60 -18.07 -21.94
CA THR A 496 16.52 -18.48 -20.88
C THR A 496 17.19 -17.24 -20.34
N ILE A 497 16.96 -16.95 -19.06
CA ILE A 497 17.55 -15.80 -18.37
C ILE A 497 19.02 -16.12 -18.09
N GLY A 498 19.89 -15.17 -18.43
CA GLY A 498 21.33 -15.34 -18.37
C GLY A 498 21.87 -15.38 -16.94
N ILE A 499 23.16 -15.70 -16.82
CA ILE A 499 23.87 -15.86 -15.54
C ILE A 499 23.85 -14.63 -14.63
N ASN A 500 23.60 -13.44 -15.19
CA ASN A 500 23.48 -12.18 -14.47
C ASN A 500 22.03 -11.85 -14.11
N GLY A 501 21.10 -12.79 -14.30
CA GLY A 501 19.67 -12.59 -14.06
C GLY A 501 19.03 -11.64 -15.04
N THR A 502 19.64 -11.37 -16.19
CA THR A 502 19.07 -10.48 -17.21
C THR A 502 18.76 -11.21 -18.50
N TYR A 503 17.80 -10.69 -19.23
CA TYR A 503 17.47 -11.12 -20.58
C TYR A 503 17.01 -9.91 -21.39
N SER A 504 17.38 -9.85 -22.67
CA SER A 504 16.89 -8.84 -23.59
C SER A 504 16.65 -9.46 -24.96
N ARG A 505 15.50 -9.15 -25.57
CA ARG A 505 15.15 -9.60 -26.92
C ARG A 505 14.29 -8.56 -27.61
N SER A 506 14.44 -8.48 -28.93
CA SER A 506 13.50 -7.75 -29.77
C SER A 506 12.26 -8.60 -30.07
N LEU A 507 11.09 -8.04 -29.82
CA LEU A 507 9.77 -8.60 -30.09
C LEU A 507 8.94 -7.50 -30.74
N THR A 508 8.14 -7.83 -31.75
CA THR A 508 7.20 -6.85 -32.32
C THR A 508 6.11 -6.57 -31.29
N LEU A 509 6.07 -5.35 -30.79
CA LEU A 509 5.18 -4.93 -29.72
C LEU A 509 4.29 -3.80 -30.22
N ARG A 510 2.99 -3.94 -29.99
CA ARG A 510 2.07 -2.81 -30.12
C ARG A 510 1.89 -2.11 -28.79
N PRO A 511 1.59 -0.80 -28.78
CA PRO A 511 1.32 -0.08 -27.53
C PRO A 511 0.16 -0.65 -26.71
N ASP A 512 -0.81 -1.32 -27.33
CA ASP A 512 -1.96 -1.92 -26.65
C ASP A 512 -1.76 -3.38 -26.25
N ASP A 513 -0.60 -3.98 -26.55
CA ASP A 513 -0.26 -5.31 -26.07
C ASP A 513 -0.08 -5.30 -24.54
N LEU A 514 -0.19 -6.48 -23.93
CA LEU A 514 0.08 -6.74 -22.51
C LEU A 514 1.18 -7.81 -22.39
N ILE A 515 2.19 -7.52 -21.59
CA ILE A 515 3.34 -8.41 -21.38
C ILE A 515 3.34 -8.92 -19.95
N GLN A 516 3.51 -10.23 -19.80
CA GLN A 516 3.81 -10.90 -18.54
C GLN A 516 5.01 -11.83 -18.73
N VAL A 517 5.88 -11.93 -17.73
CA VAL A 517 6.95 -12.93 -17.71
C VAL A 517 6.72 -13.88 -16.56
N ASN A 518 6.78 -15.17 -16.86
CA ASN A 518 6.59 -16.26 -15.90
C ASN A 518 7.85 -17.12 -15.80
N VAL A 519 8.30 -17.38 -14.58
CA VAL A 519 9.27 -18.39 -14.21
C VAL A 519 8.52 -19.53 -13.53
N TYR A 520 8.62 -20.73 -14.08
CA TYR A 520 8.17 -21.96 -13.44
C TYR A 520 9.10 -23.08 -13.89
N GLN A 521 10.15 -23.36 -13.11
CA GLN A 521 11.13 -24.37 -13.49
C GLN A 521 11.61 -25.21 -12.30
N PRO A 522 11.55 -26.55 -12.39
CA PRO A 522 12.31 -27.43 -11.51
C PRO A 522 13.81 -27.18 -11.66
N LEU A 523 14.56 -27.10 -10.56
CA LEU A 523 16.02 -27.02 -10.60
C LEU A 523 16.57 -28.33 -11.17
N ASP A 524 17.40 -28.28 -12.22
CA ASP A 524 17.85 -29.45 -12.98
C ASP A 524 18.50 -30.56 -12.11
N ASN A 525 19.14 -30.17 -11.01
CA ASN A 525 19.82 -31.09 -10.08
C ASN A 525 19.00 -31.42 -8.82
N ASN A 526 17.85 -30.78 -8.63
CA ASN A 526 16.92 -31.09 -7.55
C ASN A 526 15.48 -30.80 -8.00
N PRO A 527 14.76 -31.78 -8.56
CA PRO A 527 13.37 -31.60 -8.96
C PRO A 527 12.45 -31.27 -7.78
N GLN A 528 12.93 -31.44 -6.54
CA GLN A 528 12.29 -30.96 -5.31
C GLN A 528 12.56 -29.47 -5.04
N ILE A 529 13.05 -28.70 -6.00
CA ILE A 529 13.10 -27.22 -5.93
C ILE A 529 12.48 -26.67 -7.20
N ILE A 530 11.46 -25.82 -7.09
CA ILE A 530 10.80 -25.18 -8.24
C ILE A 530 10.94 -23.66 -8.12
N TYR A 531 11.67 -23.03 -9.03
CA TYR A 531 11.65 -21.57 -9.14
C TYR A 531 10.29 -21.10 -9.63
N ARG A 532 9.71 -20.11 -8.96
CA ARG A 532 8.40 -19.54 -9.31
C ARG A 532 8.44 -18.02 -9.25
N GLY A 533 8.02 -17.35 -10.31
CA GLY A 533 7.86 -15.90 -10.35
C GLY A 533 6.96 -15.48 -11.50
N ASN A 534 6.20 -14.40 -11.33
CA ASN A 534 5.40 -13.83 -12.41
C ASN A 534 5.37 -12.31 -12.28
N THR A 535 5.40 -11.60 -13.41
CA THR A 535 5.07 -10.17 -13.42
C THR A 535 3.57 -9.96 -13.56
N SER A 536 3.08 -8.79 -13.14
CA SER A 536 1.78 -8.30 -13.58
C SER A 536 1.79 -8.07 -15.09
N LEU A 537 0.61 -8.19 -15.72
CA LEU A 537 0.42 -7.76 -17.10
C LEU A 537 0.63 -6.25 -17.18
N LYS A 538 1.57 -5.80 -18.02
CA LYS A 538 1.86 -4.38 -18.26
C LYS A 538 1.82 -4.05 -19.75
N ASN A 539 1.32 -2.87 -20.10
CA ASN A 539 1.51 -2.35 -21.45
C ASN A 539 2.98 -2.00 -21.67
N PRO A 540 3.50 -2.17 -22.91
CA PRO A 540 4.77 -1.58 -23.29
C PRO A 540 4.76 -0.07 -23.06
N SER A 541 5.87 0.45 -22.55
CA SER A 541 6.14 1.87 -22.55
C SER A 541 6.22 2.39 -24.00
N VAL A 542 5.77 3.63 -24.20
CA VAL A 542 5.98 4.36 -25.44
C VAL A 542 6.53 5.73 -25.07
N SER A 543 7.73 6.07 -25.54
CA SER A 543 8.36 7.36 -25.24
C SER A 543 7.51 8.57 -25.65
N TYR A 544 6.54 8.38 -26.54
CA TYR A 544 5.60 9.40 -27.03
C TYR A 544 4.45 9.70 -26.05
N GLU A 545 4.32 8.97 -24.94
CA GLU A 545 3.33 9.27 -23.88
C GLU A 545 3.70 10.50 -23.06
N ALA A 546 4.98 10.86 -23.01
CA ALA A 546 5.44 12.09 -22.37
C ALA A 546 5.11 13.30 -23.27
N ILE A 547 3.90 13.83 -23.13
CA ILE A 547 3.45 15.05 -23.80
C ILE A 547 3.36 16.18 -22.79
N ASP A 548 4.05 17.28 -23.04
CA ASP A 548 3.82 18.54 -22.35
C ASP A 548 3.45 19.63 -23.35
N PHE A 549 2.41 20.41 -23.03
CA PHE A 549 1.94 21.45 -23.94
C PHE A 549 1.36 22.63 -23.19
N ASN A 550 1.27 23.77 -23.86
CA ASN A 550 0.63 24.98 -23.40
C ASN A 550 -0.55 25.31 -24.32
N ALA A 551 -1.66 25.76 -23.72
CA ALA A 551 -2.83 26.27 -24.42
C ALA A 551 -2.99 27.75 -24.08
N ASP A 552 -2.38 28.61 -24.89
CA ASP A 552 -2.35 30.05 -24.69
C ASP A 552 -3.58 30.70 -25.33
N VAL A 553 -4.53 31.12 -24.50
CA VAL A 553 -5.78 31.74 -24.97
C VAL A 553 -5.54 33.13 -25.56
N PHE A 554 -4.49 33.85 -25.14
CA PHE A 554 -4.26 35.21 -25.62
C PHE A 554 -3.68 35.25 -27.04
N ASN A 555 -2.79 34.30 -27.33
CA ASN A 555 -2.21 34.17 -28.66
C ASN A 555 -2.96 33.16 -29.54
N ASP A 556 -4.07 32.58 -29.08
CA ASP A 556 -4.78 31.49 -29.76
C ASP A 556 -3.80 30.40 -30.19
N LEU A 557 -2.92 29.96 -29.29
CA LEU A 557 -1.78 29.11 -29.64
C LEU A 557 -1.72 27.88 -28.74
N VAL A 558 -1.79 26.71 -29.37
CA VAL A 558 -1.46 25.44 -28.70
C VAL A 558 -0.08 24.99 -29.18
N SER A 559 0.86 24.83 -28.25
CA SER A 559 2.22 24.41 -28.57
C SER A 559 2.80 23.51 -27.49
N GLY A 560 3.75 22.65 -27.82
CA GLY A 560 4.29 21.71 -26.85
C GLY A 560 5.41 20.83 -27.37
N THR A 561 5.78 19.86 -26.54
CA THR A 561 6.78 18.84 -26.81
C THR A 561 6.19 17.45 -26.58
N ILE A 562 6.69 16.49 -27.35
CA ILE A 562 6.38 15.06 -27.26
C ILE A 562 7.72 14.34 -27.12
N GLY A 563 7.84 13.47 -26.12
CA GLY A 563 9.04 12.70 -25.83
C GLY A 563 9.50 11.82 -27.00
N GLY A 564 10.72 11.28 -26.90
CA GLY A 564 11.26 10.33 -27.89
C GLY A 564 11.52 10.89 -29.28
N ASP A 565 11.75 12.20 -29.42
CA ASP A 565 11.98 12.87 -30.72
C ASP A 565 10.85 12.66 -31.76
N TYR A 566 9.61 12.49 -31.30
CA TYR A 566 8.45 12.17 -32.15
C TYR A 566 8.33 13.11 -33.36
N SER A 567 8.25 12.53 -34.55
CA SER A 567 8.07 13.26 -35.80
C SER A 567 6.91 12.65 -36.59
N GLY A 568 5.73 13.25 -36.48
CA GLY A 568 4.51 12.65 -36.99
C GLY A 568 3.26 13.47 -36.65
N PRO A 569 2.06 12.98 -37.04
CA PRO A 569 0.82 13.69 -36.80
C PRO A 569 0.49 13.77 -35.30
N VAL A 570 0.04 14.95 -34.88
CA VAL A 570 -0.49 15.27 -33.56
C VAL A 570 -1.92 15.73 -33.78
N ARG A 571 -2.84 15.20 -32.99
CA ARG A 571 -4.24 15.61 -32.95
C ARG A 571 -4.45 16.49 -31.74
N ILE A 572 -4.99 17.68 -31.96
CA ILE A 572 -5.38 18.61 -30.90
C ILE A 572 -6.91 18.69 -30.94
N THR A 573 -7.56 18.36 -29.83
CA THR A 573 -9.02 18.44 -29.70
C THR A 573 -9.35 19.56 -28.73
N VAL A 574 -10.26 20.45 -29.12
CA VAL A 574 -10.80 21.51 -28.26
C VAL A 574 -12.27 21.22 -28.02
N THR A 575 -12.61 21.01 -26.75
CA THR A 575 -13.98 20.72 -26.28
C THR A 575 -14.51 21.92 -25.50
N ASP A 576 -15.75 22.32 -25.77
CA ASP A 576 -16.43 23.40 -25.06
C ASP A 576 -17.18 22.82 -23.82
N ASP A 577 -17.05 23.44 -22.64
CA ASP A 577 -17.62 22.91 -21.37
C ASP A 577 -19.17 22.94 -21.29
N GLU A 578 -19.87 23.56 -22.25
CA GLU A 578 -21.32 23.79 -22.19
C GLU A 578 -22.21 22.63 -22.68
N GLY A 579 -21.74 21.37 -22.57
CA GLY A 579 -22.59 20.18 -22.69
C GLY A 579 -23.34 19.98 -24.02
N ALA A 580 -23.10 20.82 -25.02
CA ALA A 580 -23.78 20.79 -26.30
C ALA A 580 -22.88 21.35 -27.42
N MET A 581 -22.43 20.42 -28.25
CA MET A 581 -22.04 20.55 -29.67
C MET A 581 -20.56 20.82 -30.02
N ASP A 582 -20.04 19.88 -30.81
CA ASP A 582 -18.88 19.87 -31.71
C ASP A 582 -17.47 20.09 -31.13
N ASP A 583 -16.84 18.98 -30.72
CA ASP A 583 -15.38 18.89 -30.56
C ASP A 583 -14.68 19.38 -31.84
N ARG A 584 -13.83 20.39 -31.70
CA ARG A 584 -13.00 20.90 -32.80
C ARG A 584 -11.69 20.14 -32.82
N GLU A 585 -11.48 19.32 -33.85
CA GLU A 585 -10.23 18.59 -34.05
C GLU A 585 -9.30 19.32 -35.05
N PHE A 586 -8.04 19.46 -34.66
CA PHE A 586 -6.95 19.99 -35.47
C PHE A 586 -5.88 18.92 -35.61
N SER A 587 -5.26 18.82 -36.79
CA SER A 587 -4.13 17.92 -37.02
C SER A 587 -2.91 18.72 -37.48
N ILE A 588 -1.82 18.57 -36.75
CA ILE A 588 -0.52 19.18 -37.06
C ILE A 588 0.56 18.10 -37.10
N THR A 589 1.72 18.37 -37.69
CA THR A 589 2.88 17.47 -37.64
C THR A 589 3.89 18.00 -36.63
N ALA A 590 4.22 17.20 -35.61
CA ALA A 590 5.36 17.45 -34.75
C ALA A 590 6.67 17.19 -35.50
N THR A 591 7.70 17.97 -35.20
CA THR A 591 9.05 17.76 -35.74
C THR A 591 10.03 17.71 -34.58
N ARG A 592 10.70 16.56 -34.39
CA ARG A 592 11.62 16.31 -33.27
C ARG A 592 10.97 16.62 -31.91
N GLY A 593 9.75 16.14 -31.73
CA GLY A 593 8.94 16.34 -30.52
C GLY A 593 8.15 17.66 -30.49
N TYR A 594 8.57 18.70 -31.20
CA TYR A 594 7.93 20.02 -31.10
C TYR A 594 6.73 20.17 -32.03
N PHE A 595 5.64 20.75 -31.53
CA PHE A 595 4.48 21.15 -32.33
C PHE A 595 3.94 22.52 -31.89
N SER A 596 3.27 23.24 -32.81
CA SER A 596 2.70 24.55 -32.55
C SER A 596 1.63 24.91 -33.59
N GLN A 597 0.39 25.12 -33.16
CA GLN A 597 -0.76 25.40 -34.04
C GLN A 597 -1.57 26.57 -33.48
N MET A 598 -1.91 27.53 -34.35
CA MET A 598 -2.87 28.58 -34.02
C MET A 598 -4.28 28.00 -34.01
N ILE A 599 -4.98 28.09 -32.88
CA ILE A 599 -6.31 27.57 -32.62
C ILE A 599 -7.08 28.61 -31.80
N PRO A 600 -8.25 29.09 -32.28
CA PRO A 600 -9.09 29.99 -31.48
C PRO A 600 -9.55 29.33 -30.18
N LEU A 601 -9.17 29.90 -29.05
CA LEU A 601 -9.47 29.39 -27.70
C LEU A 601 -10.33 30.39 -26.92
N ILE A 602 -11.16 29.86 -26.03
CA ILE A 602 -11.84 30.63 -24.98
C ILE A 602 -11.63 29.92 -23.63
N GLY A 603 -11.83 30.62 -22.52
CA GLY A 603 -11.50 30.12 -21.19
C GLY A 603 -12.31 28.93 -20.68
N THR A 604 -13.46 28.66 -21.31
CA THR A 604 -14.26 27.45 -21.03
C THR A 604 -13.83 26.25 -21.87
N ASN A 605 -12.81 26.38 -22.72
CA ASN A 605 -12.32 25.26 -23.52
C ASN A 605 -11.50 24.29 -22.68
N ARG A 606 -11.52 23.02 -23.10
CA ARG A 606 -10.56 21.99 -22.70
C ARG A 606 -9.77 21.57 -23.92
N VAL A 607 -8.46 21.71 -23.85
CA VAL A 607 -7.55 21.32 -24.93
C VAL A 607 -6.94 19.99 -24.58
N SER A 608 -7.05 19.01 -25.49
CA SER A 608 -6.37 17.72 -25.40
C SER A 608 -5.42 17.54 -26.57
N VAL A 609 -4.22 17.03 -26.29
CA VAL A 609 -3.22 16.70 -27.31
C VAL A 609 -3.00 15.21 -27.29
N LYS A 610 -3.12 14.57 -28.47
CA LYS A 610 -2.90 13.14 -28.64
C LYS A 610 -2.03 12.86 -29.87
N VAL A 611 -1.25 11.79 -29.80
CA VAL A 611 -0.60 11.20 -30.98
C VAL A 611 -1.20 9.84 -31.29
N GLN A 612 -1.23 9.49 -32.56
CA GLN A 612 -1.64 8.16 -33.01
C GLN A 612 -0.37 7.37 -33.34
N PHE A 613 -0.05 6.38 -32.50
CA PHE A 613 1.08 5.49 -32.72
C PHE A 613 0.55 4.06 -32.82
N GLU A 614 0.74 3.46 -34.00
CA GLU A 614 0.28 2.09 -34.33
C GLU A 614 -1.20 1.81 -34.04
N GLY A 615 -2.06 2.83 -34.23
CA GLY A 615 -3.51 2.72 -34.00
C GLY A 615 -3.94 2.98 -32.56
N VAL A 616 -3.00 3.25 -31.65
CA VAL A 616 -3.27 3.62 -30.25
C VAL A 616 -3.11 5.12 -30.07
N ALA A 617 -4.08 5.74 -29.41
CA ALA A 617 -4.03 7.15 -29.04
C ALA A 617 -3.26 7.33 -27.72
N LEU A 618 -2.21 8.16 -27.75
CA LEU A 618 -1.36 8.43 -26.58
C LEU A 618 -1.47 9.91 -26.16
N PRO A 619 -1.39 10.23 -24.84
CA PRO A 619 -1.27 9.28 -23.73
C PRO A 619 -2.60 8.53 -23.47
N ARG A 620 -2.50 7.28 -23.00
CA ARG A 620 -3.67 6.37 -22.84
C ARG A 620 -4.72 6.90 -21.86
N GLY A 621 -4.33 7.71 -20.88
CA GLY A 621 -5.24 8.33 -19.90
C GLY A 621 -5.96 9.60 -20.38
N GLY A 622 -5.58 10.12 -21.55
CA GLY A 622 -6.00 11.45 -22.00
C GLY A 622 -5.35 12.57 -21.17
N LEU A 623 -4.63 13.45 -21.85
CA LEU A 623 -4.09 14.66 -21.23
C LEU A 623 -4.97 15.85 -21.64
N PHE A 624 -5.40 16.66 -20.68
CA PHE A 624 -6.14 17.88 -20.93
C PHE A 624 -5.55 19.05 -20.14
N LYS A 625 -5.53 20.24 -20.76
CA LYS A 625 -5.23 21.51 -20.09
C LYS A 625 -6.32 22.51 -20.38
N ILE A 626 -6.62 23.36 -19.41
CA ILE A 626 -7.48 24.52 -19.58
C ILE A 626 -6.61 25.64 -20.16
N PRO A 627 -7.11 26.43 -21.13
CA PRO A 627 -6.37 27.57 -21.64
C PRO A 627 -5.96 28.54 -20.53
N ASN A 628 -4.76 29.08 -20.62
CA ASN A 628 -4.19 29.99 -19.64
C ASN A 628 -3.71 31.30 -20.29
N LEU A 629 -3.29 32.24 -19.44
CA LEU A 629 -2.73 33.53 -19.81
C LEU A 629 -1.24 33.63 -19.44
N ASP A 630 -0.51 32.51 -19.49
CA ASP A 630 0.88 32.47 -19.02
C ASP A 630 1.83 33.22 -19.93
N ALA A 631 1.49 33.37 -21.21
CA ALA A 631 2.22 34.25 -22.12
C ALA A 631 2.11 35.74 -21.77
N LEU A 632 1.12 36.15 -20.96
CA LEU A 632 1.00 37.52 -20.49
C LEU A 632 1.69 37.68 -19.14
N GLU A 633 2.73 38.49 -19.09
CA GLU A 633 3.39 38.88 -17.85
C GLU A 633 2.82 40.21 -17.35
N LEU A 634 2.42 40.20 -16.08
CA LEU A 634 1.89 41.35 -15.36
C LEU A 634 2.96 41.89 -14.43
N GLU A 635 3.39 43.13 -14.67
CA GLU A 635 4.32 43.83 -13.80
C GLU A 635 3.62 45.07 -13.25
N CYS A 636 3.82 45.40 -11.98
CA CYS A 636 3.29 46.63 -11.40
C CYS A 636 4.26 47.26 -10.40
N GLU A 637 4.22 48.59 -10.32
CA GLU A 637 4.98 49.40 -9.38
C GLU A 637 4.11 50.52 -8.81
N THR A 638 4.34 50.87 -7.55
CA THR A 638 3.70 52.04 -6.93
C THR A 638 4.53 53.28 -7.22
N THR A 639 3.98 54.27 -7.92
CA THR A 639 4.69 55.54 -8.22
C THR A 639 4.39 56.64 -7.19
N GLY A 640 4.01 56.25 -5.96
CA GLY A 640 3.60 57.13 -4.86
C GLY A 640 2.48 56.52 -4.02
N PRO A 641 2.04 57.17 -2.93
CA PRO A 641 1.04 56.63 -2.00
C PRO A 641 -0.37 56.50 -2.60
N SER A 642 -0.61 57.05 -3.80
CA SER A 642 -1.94 57.13 -4.41
C SER A 642 -1.97 56.68 -5.88
N ALA A 643 -0.90 56.08 -6.40
CA ALA A 643 -0.85 55.64 -7.80
C ALA A 643 -0.12 54.30 -7.97
N LEU A 644 -0.73 53.42 -8.76
CA LEU A 644 -0.19 52.11 -9.16
C LEU A 644 -0.10 52.10 -10.68
N LYS A 645 1.10 51.90 -11.19
CA LYS A 645 1.35 51.78 -12.62
C LYS A 645 1.85 50.38 -12.91
N GLY A 646 1.63 49.91 -14.13
CA GLY A 646 2.15 48.61 -14.49
C GLY A 646 2.09 48.34 -15.98
N THR A 647 2.69 47.23 -16.36
CA THR A 647 2.71 46.74 -17.73
C THR A 647 2.06 45.37 -17.81
N VAL A 648 1.49 45.08 -18.97
CA VAL A 648 1.13 43.70 -19.34
C VAL A 648 1.86 43.46 -20.63
N SER A 649 2.85 42.59 -20.59
CA SER A 649 3.72 42.28 -21.73
C SER A 649 3.42 40.87 -22.23
N ASN A 650 3.34 40.72 -23.55
CA ASN A 650 3.22 39.39 -24.16
C ASN A 650 4.64 38.83 -24.38
N ARG A 651 4.98 37.79 -23.62
CA ARG A 651 6.28 37.11 -23.63
C ARG A 651 6.36 35.95 -24.62
N ALA A 652 5.27 35.61 -25.30
CA ALA A 652 5.30 34.58 -26.33
C ALA A 652 6.30 34.95 -27.43
N LYS A 653 7.15 33.99 -27.81
CA LYS A 653 8.23 34.21 -28.78
C LYS A 653 7.64 34.60 -30.14
N GLY A 654 7.95 35.80 -30.61
CA GLY A 654 7.46 36.33 -31.89
C GLY A 654 6.11 37.04 -31.81
N ALA A 655 5.53 37.21 -30.61
CA ALA A 655 4.28 37.92 -30.46
C ALA A 655 4.42 39.43 -30.73
N THR A 656 3.49 39.95 -31.53
CA THR A 656 3.39 41.39 -31.86
C THR A 656 2.09 42.02 -31.39
N ILE A 657 1.25 41.27 -30.67
CA ILE A 657 -0.08 41.70 -30.22
C ILE A 657 0.04 42.15 -28.76
N PRO A 658 -0.19 43.44 -28.46
CA PRO A 658 -0.20 43.91 -27.08
C PRO A 658 -1.54 43.56 -26.42
N TYR A 659 -1.53 43.31 -25.11
CA TYR A 659 -2.78 43.14 -24.36
C TYR A 659 -3.57 44.46 -24.30
N THR A 660 -4.74 44.48 -24.93
CA THR A 660 -5.65 45.64 -24.98
C THR A 660 -6.86 45.52 -24.06
N GLY A 661 -7.00 44.41 -23.34
CA GLY A 661 -8.10 44.19 -22.40
C GLY A 661 -8.04 45.11 -21.19
N ASP A 662 -9.13 45.14 -20.42
CA ASP A 662 -9.18 45.87 -19.17
C ASP A 662 -8.22 45.22 -18.15
N VAL A 663 -7.61 46.06 -17.31
CA VAL A 663 -6.93 45.61 -16.09
C VAL A 663 -7.87 45.92 -14.94
N MET A 664 -8.16 44.90 -14.15
CA MET A 664 -9.03 44.96 -12.97
C MET A 664 -8.19 45.18 -11.72
N LEU A 665 -8.67 46.03 -10.83
CA LEU A 665 -8.08 46.19 -9.50
C LEU A 665 -9.16 45.89 -8.47
N GLU A 666 -8.91 44.87 -7.64
CA GLU A 666 -9.83 44.44 -6.60
C GLU A 666 -9.12 44.42 -5.24
N PRO A 667 -9.80 44.79 -4.15
CA PRO A 667 -9.26 44.58 -2.81
C PRO A 667 -9.17 43.07 -2.52
N LEU A 668 -8.07 42.64 -1.88
CA LEU A 668 -7.82 41.22 -1.60
C LEU A 668 -8.86 40.62 -0.61
N HIS A 669 -9.33 41.44 0.33
CA HIS A 669 -10.23 41.05 1.40
C HIS A 669 -11.71 41.33 1.05
N GLY A 670 -12.26 40.52 0.15
CA GLY A 670 -13.68 40.56 -0.22
C GLY A 670 -14.58 40.16 0.95
N ASN A 671 -15.41 41.11 1.41
CA ASN A 671 -16.52 40.99 2.38
C ASN A 671 -16.27 41.43 3.83
N ASN A 672 -15.06 41.32 4.39
CA ASN A 672 -14.79 41.86 5.74
C ASN A 672 -14.59 43.38 5.77
N LEU A 673 -14.50 44.01 4.60
CA LEU A 673 -14.44 45.47 4.52
C LEU A 673 -15.74 46.12 5.03
N ALA A 674 -16.91 45.46 5.03
CA ALA A 674 -18.13 46.07 5.58
C ALA A 674 -18.00 46.44 7.07
N ALA A 675 -17.23 45.65 7.84
CA ALA A 675 -16.96 45.91 9.26
C ALA A 675 -15.91 47.02 9.47
N LEU A 676 -14.88 47.10 8.61
CA LEU A 676 -13.87 48.16 8.64
C LEU A 676 -14.35 49.49 8.02
N THR A 677 -15.25 49.43 7.05
CA THR A 677 -15.84 50.61 6.39
C THR A 677 -16.79 51.35 7.34
N GLN A 678 -17.34 50.68 8.36
CA GLN A 678 -18.11 51.34 9.42
C GLN A 678 -17.24 52.20 10.35
N ALA A 679 -15.93 51.96 10.42
CA ALA A 679 -14.98 52.76 11.19
C ALA A 679 -14.38 53.95 10.42
N VAL A 680 -14.44 53.94 9.07
CA VAL A 680 -13.81 54.97 8.20
C VAL A 680 -14.84 55.85 7.47
N ALA A 681 -16.14 55.66 7.72
CA ALA A 681 -17.20 56.48 7.13
C ALA A 681 -17.32 57.87 7.77
N TYR A 682 -16.33 58.76 7.53
CA TYR A 682 -16.50 60.22 7.49
C TYR A 682 -15.35 60.89 6.72
N SER A 683 -15.17 60.58 5.43
CA SER A 683 -14.81 61.56 4.38
C SER A 683 -14.73 60.89 2.99
N ASN A 684 -15.42 61.50 2.02
CA ASN A 684 -15.34 61.28 0.57
C ASN A 684 -15.53 59.85 0.02
N ARG A 685 -16.80 59.54 -0.36
CA ARG A 685 -17.09 58.52 -1.39
C ARG A 685 -16.61 59.02 -2.76
N SER A 686 -15.36 58.77 -3.11
CA SER A 686 -14.98 58.54 -4.51
C SER A 686 -15.03 57.04 -4.76
N GLN A 687 -15.88 56.59 -5.69
CA GLN A 687 -15.88 55.20 -6.15
C GLN A 687 -14.48 54.84 -6.65
N LEU A 688 -13.90 53.76 -6.14
CA LEU A 688 -12.66 53.22 -6.69
C LEU A 688 -12.85 52.97 -8.19
N PRO A 689 -11.91 53.40 -9.05
CA PRO A 689 -11.95 53.01 -10.45
C PRO A 689 -11.71 51.50 -10.53
N LYS A 690 -12.78 50.73 -10.74
CA LYS A 690 -12.72 49.26 -10.87
C LYS A 690 -11.97 48.80 -12.13
N LYS A 691 -11.80 49.69 -13.10
CA LYS A 691 -11.18 49.45 -14.41
C LYS A 691 -10.39 50.69 -14.82
N SER A 692 -9.17 50.52 -15.31
CA SER A 692 -8.41 51.61 -15.96
C SER A 692 -8.34 51.37 -17.47
N LYS A 693 -8.45 52.44 -18.25
CA LYS A 693 -8.40 52.40 -19.73
C LYS A 693 -6.98 52.78 -20.18
N ARG A 694 -6.36 51.96 -21.05
CA ARG A 694 -4.94 52.09 -21.44
C ARG A 694 -4.64 53.13 -22.51
N GLU A 695 -3.41 53.64 -22.47
CA GLU A 695 -2.69 54.24 -23.60
C GLU A 695 -1.71 53.21 -24.18
N VAL A 696 -1.73 53.01 -25.50
CA VAL A 696 -0.79 52.11 -26.21
C VAL A 696 0.53 52.87 -26.38
N GLY A 697 1.60 52.38 -25.76
CA GLY A 697 2.96 52.91 -25.97
C GLY A 697 3.48 52.53 -27.35
N ASN A 698 4.58 53.16 -27.81
CA ASN A 698 5.19 52.86 -29.12
C ASN A 698 5.81 51.45 -29.21
N ASP A 699 5.91 50.70 -28.11
CA ASP A 699 6.35 49.31 -28.09
C ASP A 699 5.17 48.37 -28.40
N THR A 700 5.28 47.61 -29.49
CA THR A 700 4.14 46.89 -30.08
C THR A 700 3.58 45.73 -29.26
N ASN A 701 4.25 45.28 -28.20
CA ASN A 701 3.84 44.12 -27.38
C ASN A 701 3.62 44.44 -25.89
N ILE A 702 3.71 45.71 -25.50
CA ILE A 702 3.55 46.15 -24.10
C ILE A 702 2.39 47.13 -24.01
N GLY A 703 1.35 46.77 -23.27
CA GLY A 703 0.41 47.79 -22.81
C GLY A 703 0.79 48.30 -21.43
N ARG A 704 0.39 49.53 -21.12
CA ARG A 704 0.64 50.19 -19.82
C ARG A 704 -0.68 50.58 -19.17
N PHE A 705 -0.81 50.38 -17.86
CA PHE A 705 -1.98 50.80 -17.08
C PHE A 705 -1.57 51.71 -15.92
N GLU A 706 -2.49 52.56 -15.49
CA GLU A 706 -2.33 53.41 -14.31
C GLU A 706 -3.66 53.51 -13.56
N PHE A 707 -3.62 53.19 -12.27
CA PHE A 707 -4.70 53.45 -11.33
C PHE A 707 -4.29 54.62 -10.43
N SER A 708 -5.01 55.73 -10.49
CA SER A 708 -4.82 56.89 -9.61
C SER A 708 -5.84 56.90 -8.47
N ASN A 709 -5.53 57.58 -7.36
CA ASN A 709 -6.37 57.78 -6.18
C ASN A 709 -6.69 56.52 -5.35
N ILE A 710 -5.75 55.60 -5.24
CA ILE A 710 -5.90 54.30 -4.53
C ILE A 710 -5.46 54.32 -3.05
N SER A 711 -5.25 55.51 -2.47
CA SER A 711 -4.43 55.77 -1.27
C SER A 711 -4.86 55.14 0.06
N LEU A 712 -6.07 54.59 0.18
CA LEU A 712 -6.54 53.93 1.41
C LEU A 712 -6.74 52.42 1.25
N VAL A 713 -6.69 51.92 0.01
CA VAL A 713 -6.95 50.51 -0.34
C VAL A 713 -5.64 49.75 -0.52
N LEU A 714 -4.60 50.42 -1.02
CA LEU A 714 -3.28 49.81 -1.17
C LEU A 714 -2.70 49.29 0.16
N SER A 715 -3.04 49.91 1.30
CA SER A 715 -2.53 49.52 2.62
C SER A 715 -3.15 48.24 3.20
N LEU A 716 -4.16 47.65 2.55
CA LEU A 716 -4.90 46.47 3.02
C LEU A 716 -4.82 45.28 2.05
N GLY A 717 -3.98 45.37 1.03
CA GLY A 717 -3.80 44.34 0.01
C GLY A 717 -4.77 44.46 -1.17
N TYR A 718 -4.27 44.16 -2.37
CA TYR A 718 -5.00 44.24 -3.62
C TYR A 718 -4.61 43.08 -4.55
N LYS A 719 -5.52 42.72 -5.46
CA LYS A 719 -5.24 41.85 -6.60
C LYS A 719 -5.48 42.63 -7.90
N ILE A 720 -4.54 42.52 -8.82
CA ILE A 720 -4.62 43.04 -10.17
C ILE A 720 -5.00 41.87 -11.07
N GLY A 721 -6.18 41.92 -11.69
CA GLY A 721 -6.64 40.90 -12.62
C GLY A 721 -6.51 41.37 -14.07
N ILE A 722 -6.18 40.46 -14.98
CA ILE A 722 -6.50 40.60 -16.40
C ILE A 722 -7.47 39.49 -16.79
N GLU A 723 -8.39 39.81 -17.68
CA GLU A 723 -9.36 38.86 -18.19
C GLU A 723 -9.30 38.89 -19.72
N HIS A 724 -9.18 37.71 -20.32
CA HIS A 724 -9.27 37.55 -21.75
C HIS A 724 -10.05 36.28 -22.05
N ASP A 725 -11.12 36.44 -22.83
CA ASP A 725 -12.00 35.37 -23.28
C ASP A 725 -12.46 34.42 -22.17
N GLY A 726 -12.71 34.97 -20.97
CA GLY A 726 -13.19 34.24 -19.80
C GLY A 726 -12.10 33.58 -18.94
N VAL A 727 -10.83 33.62 -19.35
CA VAL A 727 -9.70 33.28 -18.46
C VAL A 727 -9.29 34.51 -17.67
N VAL A 728 -9.06 34.35 -16.37
CA VAL A 728 -8.61 35.43 -15.50
C VAL A 728 -7.26 35.09 -14.89
N LYS A 729 -6.29 35.99 -15.02
CA LYS A 729 -4.98 35.91 -14.36
C LYS A 729 -4.84 37.04 -13.36
N TYR A 730 -4.39 36.71 -12.14
CA TYR A 730 -4.23 37.67 -11.06
C TYR A 730 -2.76 37.81 -10.63
N LEU A 731 -2.38 39.04 -10.30
CA LEU A 731 -1.19 39.37 -9.51
C LEU A 731 -1.65 39.91 -8.16
N CYS A 732 -1.28 39.25 -7.06
CA CYS A 732 -1.71 39.63 -5.72
C CYS A 732 -0.58 40.34 -4.96
N PHE A 733 -0.91 41.45 -4.30
CA PHE A 733 -0.03 42.17 -3.39
C PHE A 733 -0.73 42.33 -2.04
N ASP A 734 -0.16 41.75 -0.98
CA ASP A 734 -0.66 41.89 0.38
C ASP A 734 0.44 42.49 1.28
N PRO A 735 0.34 43.78 1.68
CA PRO A 735 1.31 44.40 2.59
C PRO A 735 1.12 43.97 4.06
N LEU A 736 -0.01 43.35 4.42
CA LEU A 736 -0.21 42.83 5.78
C LEU A 736 0.58 41.53 6.00
N GLU A 737 0.95 40.85 4.93
CA GLU A 737 1.86 39.70 4.94
C GLU A 737 3.21 40.08 5.61
N GLU A 738 3.79 41.24 5.27
CA GLU A 738 5.02 41.78 5.90
C GLU A 738 4.80 42.34 7.32
N MET A 739 3.62 42.91 7.64
CA MET A 739 3.36 43.44 8.98
C MET A 739 3.12 42.35 10.02
N THR A 740 2.55 41.21 9.62
CA THR A 740 2.31 40.07 10.50
C THR A 740 3.64 39.45 10.97
N GLU A 741 4.68 39.49 10.13
CA GLU A 741 6.07 39.14 10.49
C GLU A 741 6.68 40.07 11.55
N THR A 742 6.30 41.36 11.56
CA THR A 742 6.86 42.35 12.48
C THR A 742 6.18 42.30 13.85
N ALA A 743 4.88 41.99 13.91
CA ALA A 743 4.10 41.94 15.15
C ALA A 743 4.37 40.69 16.02
N GLN A 744 4.95 39.62 15.45
CA GLN A 744 5.28 38.38 16.17
C GLN A 744 6.71 38.34 16.75
N ARG A 745 7.51 39.40 16.57
CA ARG A 745 8.81 39.51 17.25
C ARG A 745 8.60 40.02 18.70
N PRO A 746 9.16 39.36 19.72
CA PRO A 746 9.14 39.89 21.08
C PRO A 746 9.85 41.25 21.12
N VAL A 747 9.17 42.27 21.63
CA VAL A 747 9.80 43.58 21.87
C VAL A 747 10.79 43.43 23.02
N GLN A 748 12.07 43.26 22.69
CA GLN A 748 13.16 43.41 23.65
C GLN A 748 13.58 44.89 23.67
N SER A 749 13.29 45.55 24.79
CA SER A 749 13.94 46.81 25.17
C SER A 749 15.34 46.51 25.67
N ASP A 750 16.37 47.08 25.04
CA ASP A 750 17.39 47.86 25.73
C ASP A 750 18.32 48.62 24.78
N PHE A 751 18.71 49.80 25.25
CA PHE A 751 19.57 50.80 24.63
C PHE A 751 21.06 50.43 24.80
N VAL A 752 21.93 50.75 23.82
CA VAL A 752 23.07 51.71 23.91
C VAL A 752 24.05 51.62 22.71
N SER A 753 24.21 52.81 22.11
CA SER A 753 25.32 53.50 21.39
C SER A 753 26.07 52.94 20.17
N ALA A 754 26.06 53.81 19.15
CA ALA A 754 26.87 53.87 17.94
C ALA A 754 28.37 54.13 18.15
N VAL A 755 29.22 53.69 17.20
CA VAL A 755 30.36 54.44 16.62
C VAL A 755 30.75 53.82 15.24
N ASN A 756 30.75 54.66 14.18
CA ASN A 756 31.64 54.80 12.99
C ASN A 756 32.44 53.58 12.45
N SER A 757 32.71 53.35 11.16
CA SER A 757 32.91 54.25 10.01
C SER A 757 33.21 53.48 8.70
N LYS A 758 32.88 54.12 7.57
CA LYS A 758 33.64 54.28 6.30
C LYS A 758 33.85 53.11 5.30
N ILE A 759 33.17 53.32 4.18
CA ILE A 759 33.58 53.22 2.76
C ILE A 759 35.09 53.48 2.49
N ASP A 760 35.76 52.59 1.73
CA ASP A 760 36.27 52.88 0.36
C ASP A 760 36.94 51.67 -0.34
N LYS A 761 36.50 51.45 -1.60
CA LYS A 761 37.21 51.15 -2.87
C LYS A 761 38.34 50.09 -3.03
N VAL A 762 38.07 49.23 -4.02
CA VAL A 762 38.86 48.91 -5.25
C VAL A 762 40.38 48.74 -5.10
N VAL A 763 40.93 47.58 -5.50
CA VAL A 763 42.02 47.42 -6.52
C VAL A 763 42.09 45.95 -6.98
N ASN A 764 42.15 45.75 -8.29
CA ASN A 764 42.61 44.54 -8.99
C ASN A 764 44.12 44.68 -9.28
N PRO A 765 44.96 43.62 -9.19
CA PRO A 765 45.78 43.33 -10.38
C PRO A 765 46.11 41.83 -10.62
N VAL A 766 45.81 41.35 -11.83
CA VAL A 766 46.75 41.07 -12.95
C VAL A 766 48.03 40.22 -12.71
N GLN A 767 48.15 39.17 -13.55
CA GLN A 767 49.33 38.55 -14.24
C GLN A 767 50.31 37.56 -13.59
N GLY A 768 50.61 36.53 -14.41
CA GLY A 768 51.93 35.86 -14.55
C GLY A 768 51.80 34.34 -14.73
N ALA A 769 51.72 33.72 -15.92
CA ALA A 769 52.66 33.58 -17.04
C ALA A 769 53.78 32.50 -16.87
N VAL A 770 53.63 31.41 -17.64
CA VAL A 770 54.62 30.71 -18.51
C VAL A 770 55.67 29.74 -17.89
N LEU A 771 55.73 28.50 -18.45
CA LEU A 771 56.87 27.79 -19.09
C LEU A 771 56.55 26.27 -19.17
N THR A 772 56.11 25.73 -20.31
CA THR A 772 56.88 24.97 -21.35
C THR A 772 57.73 23.78 -20.86
N GLN A 773 57.49 22.58 -21.41
CA GLN A 773 58.35 22.03 -22.48
C GLN A 773 57.80 20.72 -23.07
N ALA A 774 57.86 20.65 -24.40
CA ALA A 774 57.64 19.48 -25.24
C ALA A 774 58.98 18.93 -25.75
N ASN A 775 59.03 17.64 -26.08
CA ASN A 775 59.92 17.02 -27.07
C ASN A 775 59.35 15.61 -27.36
N SER A 776 58.80 15.27 -28.53
CA SER A 776 59.32 15.19 -29.90
C SER A 776 59.81 13.77 -30.28
N MET A 777 59.10 13.20 -31.27
CA MET A 777 59.48 12.29 -32.37
C MET A 777 60.51 11.17 -32.11
N ASN A 778 60.24 9.92 -32.52
CA ASN A 778 60.50 9.43 -33.89
C ASN A 778 60.13 7.95 -34.11
N THR A 779 60.05 7.60 -35.39
CA THR A 779 59.67 6.36 -36.08
C THR A 779 60.71 5.22 -36.03
N SER A 780 60.29 3.95 -36.18
CA SER A 780 60.94 2.96 -37.09
C SER A 780 60.17 1.63 -37.19
N MET A 781 60.20 1.05 -38.39
CA MET A 781 59.71 -0.29 -38.77
C MET A 781 60.70 -1.40 -38.34
N GLY A 782 60.21 -2.62 -38.14
CA GLY A 782 61.04 -3.84 -38.02
C GLY A 782 60.21 -5.11 -37.88
N GLU A 783 60.64 -6.18 -38.53
CA GLU A 783 59.87 -7.36 -38.95
C GLU A 783 59.57 -8.43 -37.88
N ALA A 784 58.55 -9.23 -38.21
CA ALA A 784 58.21 -10.61 -37.84
C ALA A 784 59.08 -11.37 -36.80
N SER A 785 58.42 -11.89 -35.75
CA SER A 785 58.59 -13.29 -35.34
C SER A 785 57.37 -13.80 -34.57
N THR A 786 56.91 -14.99 -34.93
CA THR A 786 55.92 -15.81 -34.24
C THR A 786 56.52 -16.42 -32.97
N ALA A 787 55.90 -16.18 -31.80
CA ALA A 787 56.09 -17.04 -30.63
C ALA A 787 54.89 -16.92 -29.67
N ASN A 788 54.33 -18.08 -29.34
CA ASN A 788 53.27 -18.28 -28.35
C ASN A 788 53.66 -17.66 -27.00
N VAL A 789 52.82 -16.76 -26.48
CA VAL A 789 52.83 -16.35 -25.07
C VAL A 789 51.42 -16.54 -24.55
N ALA A 790 51.31 -17.32 -23.47
CA ALA A 790 50.08 -17.55 -22.73
C ALA A 790 49.48 -16.22 -22.28
N PHE A 791 48.26 -15.93 -22.72
CA PHE A 791 47.45 -14.86 -22.18
C PHE A 791 46.96 -15.29 -20.80
N ILE A 792 47.60 -14.78 -19.75
CA ILE A 792 46.94 -14.57 -18.46
C ILE A 792 45.97 -13.42 -18.71
N GLN A 793 44.70 -13.73 -19.02
CA GLN A 793 43.64 -12.74 -18.86
C GLN A 793 43.50 -12.46 -17.36
N MET A 794 43.97 -11.29 -16.94
CA MET A 794 43.40 -10.65 -15.75
C MET A 794 41.90 -10.54 -16.01
N LEU A 795 41.11 -11.28 -15.22
CA LEU A 795 39.67 -11.10 -15.18
C LEU A 795 39.38 -9.61 -14.92
N PRO A 796 38.42 -8.98 -15.61
CA PRO A 796 37.92 -7.69 -15.16
C PRO A 796 37.41 -7.89 -13.73
N ALA A 797 37.85 -7.03 -12.81
CA ALA A 797 37.28 -6.98 -11.48
C ALA A 797 35.76 -6.89 -11.65
N THR A 798 35.06 -7.91 -11.13
CA THR A 798 33.61 -7.93 -11.02
C THR A 798 33.16 -6.62 -10.39
N THR A 799 32.43 -5.80 -11.15
CA THR A 799 31.63 -4.71 -10.61
C THR A 799 30.56 -5.35 -9.73
N GLN A 800 30.87 -5.44 -8.44
CA GLN A 800 29.90 -5.69 -7.39
C GLN A 800 28.79 -4.65 -7.56
N VAL A 801 27.53 -5.09 -7.65
CA VAL A 801 26.40 -4.16 -7.61
C VAL A 801 26.42 -3.59 -6.20
N ASP A 802 26.85 -2.34 -6.08
CA ASP A 802 26.92 -1.65 -4.80
C ASP A 802 25.50 -1.62 -4.21
N THR A 803 25.32 -2.27 -3.06
CA THR A 803 24.17 -2.00 -2.19
C THR A 803 24.29 -0.54 -1.76
N VAL A 804 23.32 0.28 -2.13
CA VAL A 804 23.36 1.72 -1.91
C VAL A 804 22.60 2.03 -0.61
N TRP A 805 23.35 2.34 0.44
CA TRP A 805 22.84 2.89 1.70
C TRP A 805 22.59 4.41 1.61
N ASN A 806 22.90 5.05 0.47
CA ASN A 806 22.64 6.47 0.24
C ASN A 806 21.16 6.77 0.38
N GLY A 807 20.80 7.60 1.36
CA GLY A 807 19.41 7.91 1.58
C GLY A 807 19.16 8.73 2.83
N VAL A 808 17.96 9.28 2.85
CA VAL A 808 17.29 9.74 4.06
C VAL A 808 16.45 8.59 4.56
N TRP A 809 16.61 8.26 5.83
CA TRP A 809 16.00 7.14 6.52
C TRP A 809 15.22 7.66 7.72
N GLU A 810 14.06 7.08 7.97
CA GLU A 810 13.34 7.25 9.24
C GLU A 810 13.67 6.05 10.12
N THR A 811 14.03 6.27 11.38
CA THR A 811 14.42 5.18 12.29
C THR A 811 13.70 5.31 13.62
N ASN A 812 13.63 4.22 14.39
CA ASN A 812 13.08 4.27 15.75
C ASN A 812 13.93 5.11 16.74
N LEU A 813 15.12 5.58 16.33
CA LEU A 813 15.95 6.55 17.06
C LEU A 813 15.95 7.95 16.40
N GLY A 814 14.94 8.23 15.58
CA GLY A 814 14.78 9.45 14.81
C GLY A 814 15.37 9.33 13.41
N SER A 815 15.17 10.38 12.62
CA SER A 815 15.60 10.41 11.22
C SER A 815 17.14 10.34 11.06
N MET A 816 17.60 9.73 9.98
CA MET A 816 19.00 9.42 9.69
C MET A 816 19.34 9.73 8.24
N ILE A 817 20.49 10.36 7.98
CA ILE A 817 21.02 10.57 6.62
C ILE A 817 22.29 9.74 6.48
N LEU A 818 22.34 8.93 5.43
CA LEU A 818 23.49 8.09 5.10
C LEU A 818 24.05 8.49 3.73
N SER A 819 25.37 8.61 3.66
CA SER A 819 26.15 8.79 2.44
C SER A 819 27.23 7.73 2.37
N GLN A 820 27.29 7.03 1.26
CA GLN A 820 28.12 5.89 0.95
C GLN A 820 29.10 6.28 -0.15
N SER A 821 30.38 6.09 0.14
CA SER A 821 31.45 6.16 -0.85
C SER A 821 32.20 4.83 -0.85
N ASN A 822 32.04 4.06 -1.93
CA ASN A 822 32.52 2.68 -2.03
C ASN A 822 31.91 1.79 -0.93
N ASN A 823 32.75 1.11 -0.13
CA ASN A 823 32.33 0.27 0.98
C ASN A 823 32.25 1.02 2.32
N ARG A 824 32.27 2.36 2.32
CA ARG A 824 32.25 3.17 3.54
C ARG A 824 31.00 4.02 3.57
N VAL A 825 30.27 3.98 4.67
CA VAL A 825 29.10 4.82 4.93
C VAL A 825 29.43 5.79 6.05
N THR A 826 29.10 7.04 5.84
CA THR A 826 29.11 8.11 6.84
C THR A 826 27.73 8.70 6.92
N GLY A 827 27.32 9.17 8.08
CA GLY A 827 25.99 9.74 8.21
C GLY A 827 25.77 10.43 9.55
N PHE A 828 24.54 10.90 9.71
CA PHE A 828 24.07 11.58 10.90
C PHE A 828 22.69 11.10 11.27
N PHE A 829 22.40 10.87 12.54
CA PHE A 829 21.08 10.48 13.02
C PHE A 829 20.63 11.34 14.21
N GLY A 830 19.31 11.36 14.44
CA GLY A 830 18.69 12.14 15.51
C GLY A 830 18.78 13.65 15.32
N ASP A 831 18.20 14.37 16.29
CA ASP A 831 18.01 15.82 16.22
C ASP A 831 19.32 16.62 16.43
N GLU A 832 20.30 16.04 17.14
CA GLU A 832 21.58 16.69 17.46
C GLU A 832 22.74 16.30 16.52
N GLU A 833 22.43 15.72 15.34
CA GLU A 833 23.41 15.34 14.32
C GLU A 833 24.50 14.38 14.83
N TYR A 834 24.09 13.34 15.54
CA TYR A 834 24.99 12.31 16.03
C TYR A 834 25.66 11.58 14.87
N GLN A 835 26.99 11.52 14.89
CA GLN A 835 27.77 10.99 13.78
C GLN A 835 27.75 9.47 13.77
N LEU A 836 27.66 8.88 12.57
CA LEU A 836 27.85 7.46 12.34
C LEU A 836 28.90 7.23 11.24
N ASN A 837 29.70 6.18 11.40
CA ASN A 837 30.70 5.73 10.45
C ASN A 837 30.68 4.21 10.41
N GLY A 838 30.42 3.63 9.24
CA GLY A 838 30.40 2.18 9.07
C GLY A 838 31.02 1.69 7.77
N GLN A 839 31.14 0.38 7.68
CA GLN A 839 31.66 -0.33 6.53
C GLN A 839 30.60 -1.30 6.00
N VAL A 840 30.37 -1.26 4.70
CA VAL A 840 29.41 -2.12 4.02
C VAL A 840 30.08 -3.44 3.69
N SER A 841 29.41 -4.53 4.05
CA SER A 841 29.74 -5.89 3.63
C SER A 841 28.46 -6.58 3.18
N ALA A 842 28.27 -6.69 1.86
CA ALA A 842 27.04 -7.17 1.24
C ALA A 842 25.82 -6.30 1.63
N ASP A 843 24.81 -6.87 2.26
CA ASP A 843 23.60 -6.19 2.74
C ASP A 843 23.72 -5.70 4.19
N SER A 844 24.88 -5.84 4.82
CA SER A 844 25.11 -5.37 6.18
C SER A 844 25.99 -4.13 6.22
N LEU A 845 25.64 -3.20 7.12
CA LEU A 845 26.43 -2.03 7.48
C LEU A 845 26.78 -2.13 8.96
N GLU A 846 28.05 -2.26 9.28
CA GLU A 846 28.55 -2.31 10.66
C GLU A 846 29.47 -1.12 10.92
N GLY A 847 29.37 -0.52 12.10
CA GLY A 847 30.10 0.70 12.37
C GLY A 847 30.08 1.18 13.81
N VAL A 848 30.51 2.43 13.97
CA VAL A 848 30.49 3.16 15.23
C VAL A 848 29.65 4.42 15.11
N PHE A 849 28.98 4.78 16.19
CA PHE A 849 28.27 6.03 16.31
C PHE A 849 28.74 6.82 17.54
N THR A 850 28.51 8.13 17.56
CA THR A 850 28.79 8.98 18.73
C THR A 850 27.53 9.72 19.16
N LEU A 851 27.04 9.42 20.36
CA LEU A 851 25.89 10.07 21.00
C LEU A 851 26.39 10.82 22.24
N ASP A 852 26.26 12.15 22.30
CA ASP A 852 26.72 12.98 23.43
C ASP A 852 28.19 12.76 23.84
N GLY A 853 29.05 12.47 22.87
CA GLY A 853 30.46 12.14 23.10
C GLY A 853 30.73 10.72 23.61
N LEU A 854 29.69 9.91 23.82
CA LEU A 854 29.79 8.48 24.10
C LEU A 854 29.90 7.70 22.79
N LEU A 855 30.85 6.78 22.73
CA LEU A 855 31.07 5.93 21.57
C LEU A 855 30.21 4.66 21.68
N GLY A 856 29.43 4.37 20.66
CA GLY A 856 28.69 3.12 20.51
C GLY A 856 29.04 2.40 19.22
N GLU A 857 28.54 1.19 19.07
CA GLU A 857 28.65 0.36 17.88
C GLU A 857 27.27 -0.06 17.38
N PHE A 858 27.14 -0.24 16.08
CA PHE A 858 25.88 -0.60 15.44
C PHE A 858 26.10 -1.64 14.34
N LYS A 859 25.03 -2.39 14.05
CA LYS A 859 24.96 -3.35 12.95
C LYS A 859 23.57 -3.30 12.32
N PHE A 860 23.52 -2.96 11.03
CA PHE A 860 22.29 -2.88 10.23
C PHE A 860 22.32 -3.95 9.13
N THR A 861 21.16 -4.42 8.71
CA THR A 861 20.96 -5.40 7.62
C THR A 861 19.78 -4.98 6.76
N LEU A 862 20.02 -4.71 5.47
CA LEU A 862 18.97 -4.32 4.52
C LEU A 862 18.01 -5.47 4.19
N TYR A 863 16.73 -5.14 4.17
CA TYR A 863 15.65 -5.95 3.64
C TYR A 863 14.73 -5.12 2.72
N ASP A 864 13.60 -5.69 2.31
CA ASP A 864 12.59 -5.02 1.47
C ASP A 864 13.16 -4.36 0.20
N GLY A 865 14.04 -5.08 -0.51
CA GLY A 865 14.66 -4.56 -1.74
C GLY A 865 15.59 -3.36 -1.56
N GLY A 866 16.05 -3.09 -0.32
CA GLY A 866 16.91 -1.96 0.02
C GLY A 866 16.16 -0.75 0.57
N CYS A 867 14.84 -0.87 0.76
CA CYS A 867 14.00 0.23 1.28
C CYS A 867 13.83 0.19 2.81
N ALA A 868 14.38 -0.79 3.51
CA ALA A 868 14.35 -0.89 4.97
C ALA A 868 15.56 -1.66 5.52
N PHE A 869 15.90 -1.44 6.79
CA PHE A 869 16.90 -2.23 7.50
C PHE A 869 16.45 -2.59 8.91
N ASP A 870 16.85 -3.79 9.34
CA ASP A 870 16.80 -4.21 10.74
C ASP A 870 18.18 -3.99 11.33
N GLY A 871 18.25 -3.51 12.56
CA GLY A 871 19.51 -3.15 13.14
C GLY A 871 19.53 -3.19 14.64
N VAL A 872 20.75 -3.13 15.15
CA VAL A 872 21.01 -3.09 16.58
C VAL A 872 22.14 -2.13 16.90
N SER A 873 22.10 -1.51 18.07
CA SER A 873 23.19 -0.70 18.64
C SER A 873 23.46 -1.01 20.09
N ARG A 874 24.62 -0.61 20.59
CA ARG A 874 24.95 -0.56 22.02
C ARG A 874 26.06 0.44 22.30
N PHE A 875 26.15 0.97 23.51
CA PHE A 875 27.33 1.73 23.90
C PHE A 875 28.53 0.81 24.11
N LYS A 876 29.73 1.33 23.85
CA LYS A 876 30.96 0.58 24.03
C LYS A 876 31.14 0.17 25.49
N GLY A 877 31.13 -1.13 25.76
CA GLY A 877 31.26 -1.71 27.09
C GLY A 877 29.95 -2.26 27.66
N GLU A 878 28.84 -2.10 26.96
CA GLU A 878 27.57 -2.76 27.29
C GLU A 878 27.48 -4.15 26.65
N ASP A 879 26.85 -5.08 27.37
CA ASP A 879 26.67 -6.46 26.90
C ASP A 879 25.40 -6.64 26.06
N SER A 880 24.38 -5.81 26.31
CA SER A 880 23.08 -5.87 25.63
C SER A 880 23.06 -4.99 24.37
N TRP A 881 22.41 -5.50 23.32
CA TRP A 881 22.08 -4.75 22.11
C TRP A 881 20.65 -4.22 22.20
N GLU A 882 20.45 -2.98 21.79
CA GLU A 882 19.15 -2.34 21.62
C GLU A 882 18.76 -2.34 20.14
N GLN A 883 17.46 -2.37 19.84
CA GLN A 883 16.96 -2.39 18.47
C GLN A 883 17.09 -1.00 17.82
N TRP A 884 17.57 -0.98 16.58
CA TRP A 884 17.69 0.21 15.76
C TRP A 884 17.31 -0.11 14.32
N ASN A 885 16.05 0.09 13.98
CA ASN A 885 15.47 -0.25 12.68
C ASN A 885 15.13 1.01 11.92
N GLY A 886 15.13 0.95 10.59
CA GLY A 886 14.77 2.11 9.79
C GLY A 886 14.25 1.80 8.39
N ARG A 887 13.58 2.79 7.81
CA ARG A 887 12.95 2.73 6.50
C ARG A 887 13.41 3.90 5.63
N LEU A 888 13.66 3.64 4.36
CA LEU A 888 14.10 4.65 3.40
C LEU A 888 12.95 5.61 3.11
N VAL A 889 13.18 6.90 3.34
CA VAL A 889 12.28 8.01 3.00
C VAL A 889 12.54 8.46 1.57
N ALA A 890 13.81 8.73 1.24
CA ALA A 890 14.22 9.07 -0.13
C ALA A 890 15.66 8.59 -0.40
N PRO A 891 15.93 8.01 -1.58
CA PRO A 891 17.30 7.74 -2.01
C PRO A 891 18.05 9.06 -2.23
N LEU A 892 19.34 9.08 -1.90
CA LEU A 892 20.24 10.17 -2.31
C LEU A 892 21.03 9.67 -3.53
N ASP A 893 20.86 10.32 -4.67
CA ASP A 893 21.71 10.05 -5.84
C ASP A 893 23.18 10.37 -5.49
N ASN A 894 24.14 9.68 -6.12
CA ASN A 894 25.58 9.71 -5.79
C ASN A 894 26.26 11.10 -5.88
N ASP A 895 25.52 12.14 -6.27
CA ASP A 895 25.99 13.51 -6.29
C ASP A 895 25.58 14.18 -4.97
N GLU A 896 26.56 14.74 -4.26
CA GLU A 896 26.34 15.52 -3.04
C GLU A 896 25.13 16.45 -3.23
N ILE A 897 24.03 16.23 -2.49
CA ILE A 897 23.02 17.27 -2.28
C ILE A 897 23.71 18.34 -1.44
N ALA A 898 24.52 19.17 -2.08
CA ALA A 898 24.98 20.41 -1.50
C ALA A 898 23.72 21.27 -1.36
N PRO A 899 23.31 21.66 -0.13
CA PRO A 899 22.17 22.53 0.03
C PRO A 899 22.41 23.77 -0.83
N GLY A 900 21.52 24.00 -1.81
CA GLY A 900 21.53 25.24 -2.56
C GLY A 900 21.45 26.38 -1.55
N GLU A 901 22.45 27.27 -1.52
CA GLU A 901 22.34 28.50 -0.75
C GLU A 901 21.15 29.29 -1.35
N ASN A 902 20.05 29.37 -0.60
CA ASN A 902 18.78 30.05 -0.92
C ASN A 902 17.70 29.25 -1.68
N THR A 903 17.54 27.94 -1.41
CA THR A 903 16.37 27.15 -1.87
C THR A 903 15.78 26.30 -0.74
N LEU A 904 14.50 25.90 -0.83
CA LEU A 904 13.93 24.91 0.10
C LEU A 904 14.37 23.47 -0.21
N GLU A 905 15.04 23.27 -1.33
CA GLU A 905 15.53 21.97 -1.76
C GLU A 905 16.48 21.37 -0.70
N GLY A 906 16.34 20.07 -0.48
CA GLY A 906 17.12 19.31 0.48
C GLY A 906 16.30 18.69 1.60
N VAL A 907 16.99 18.28 2.66
CA VAL A 907 16.43 17.48 3.75
C VAL A 907 16.09 18.36 4.94
N TRP A 908 14.84 18.27 5.36
CA TRP A 908 14.31 18.88 6.57
C TRP A 908 13.90 17.80 7.56
N PHE A 909 13.87 18.15 8.83
CA PHE A 909 13.45 17.30 9.94
C PHE A 909 12.26 17.98 10.59
N SER A 910 11.27 17.20 11.00
CA SER A 910 10.06 17.72 11.61
C SER A 910 9.53 16.76 12.66
N GLU A 911 8.56 17.21 13.45
CA GLU A 911 7.85 16.35 14.40
C GLU A 911 7.06 15.21 13.73
N TYR A 912 6.91 15.25 12.40
CA TYR A 912 6.28 14.21 11.56
C TYR A 912 7.32 13.41 10.74
N GLY A 913 8.59 13.46 11.13
CA GLY A 913 9.70 12.76 10.46
C GLY A 913 10.44 13.63 9.45
N ALA A 914 11.36 13.00 8.72
CA ALA A 914 12.15 13.68 7.69
C ALA A 914 11.26 14.11 6.51
N ILE A 915 11.53 15.29 5.95
CA ILE A 915 10.94 15.82 4.72
C ILE A 915 12.06 16.00 3.70
N VAL A 916 11.88 15.46 2.50
CA VAL A 916 12.82 15.66 1.39
C VAL A 916 12.10 16.47 0.32
N LEU A 917 12.61 17.67 0.03
CA LEU A 917 12.04 18.58 -0.96
C LEU A 917 12.94 18.67 -2.19
N ASP A 918 12.32 18.51 -3.35
CA ASP A 918 12.91 18.71 -4.68
C ASP A 918 12.28 19.93 -5.34
N ALA A 919 13.12 20.80 -5.91
CA ALA A 919 12.63 21.95 -6.67
C ALA A 919 12.07 21.49 -8.02
N THR A 920 10.94 22.08 -8.43
CA THR A 920 10.33 21.87 -9.76
C THR A 920 10.12 23.21 -10.46
N ASP A 921 9.81 23.18 -11.75
CA ASP A 921 9.50 24.40 -12.52
C ASP A 921 8.28 25.19 -11.95
N LEU A 922 7.43 24.53 -11.16
CA LEU A 922 6.19 25.08 -10.62
C LEU A 922 6.22 25.33 -9.10
N GLY A 923 7.29 24.92 -8.41
CA GLY A 923 7.38 25.03 -6.95
C GLY A 923 8.31 23.97 -6.37
N TYR A 924 7.80 23.21 -5.41
CA TYR A 924 8.52 22.12 -4.77
C TYR A 924 7.60 20.92 -4.62
N THR A 925 8.15 19.74 -4.90
CA THR A 925 7.56 18.46 -4.54
C THR A 925 8.39 17.82 -3.46
N GLY A 926 7.82 16.95 -2.65
CA GLY A 926 8.60 16.23 -1.66
C GLY A 926 7.89 15.06 -1.06
N VAL A 927 8.63 14.30 -0.26
CA VAL A 927 8.13 13.18 0.54
C VAL A 927 8.37 13.45 2.01
N TYR A 928 7.53 12.91 2.89
CA TYR A 928 7.73 13.04 4.33
C TYR A 928 7.33 11.81 5.16
N GLY A 929 8.02 11.64 6.29
CA GLY A 929 7.72 10.59 7.26
C GLY A 929 7.82 9.17 6.69
N GLU A 930 7.06 8.24 7.26
CA GLU A 930 7.01 6.86 6.78
C GLU A 930 5.98 6.66 5.66
N GLY A 931 6.43 6.18 4.50
CA GLY A 931 5.56 5.75 3.39
C GLY A 931 5.59 6.65 2.16
N GLU A 932 4.59 6.50 1.28
CA GLU A 932 4.43 7.29 0.05
C GLU A 932 3.74 8.63 0.30
N ASN A 933 3.99 9.29 1.45
CA ASN A 933 3.36 10.57 1.75
C ASN A 933 4.05 11.67 0.95
N THR A 934 3.26 12.51 0.28
CA THR A 934 3.79 13.51 -0.64
C THR A 934 3.36 14.92 -0.24
N LEU A 935 4.23 15.88 -0.50
CA LEU A 935 3.97 17.31 -0.44
C LEU A 935 4.14 17.89 -1.84
N GLU A 936 3.23 18.76 -2.24
CA GLU A 936 3.39 19.59 -3.44
C GLU A 936 2.96 21.01 -3.09
N GLY A 937 3.86 21.99 -3.28
CA GLY A 937 3.58 23.35 -2.88
C GLY A 937 4.44 24.39 -3.57
N ILE A 938 4.13 25.66 -3.30
CA ILE A 938 4.83 26.81 -3.84
C ILE A 938 5.48 27.55 -2.66
N TYR A 939 6.78 27.81 -2.78
CA TYR A 939 7.49 28.69 -1.84
C TYR A 939 7.50 30.11 -2.39
N SER A 940 6.93 31.04 -1.63
CA SER A 940 6.98 32.46 -1.97
C SER A 940 7.00 33.29 -0.71
N LYS A 941 7.89 34.30 -0.67
CA LYS A 941 8.01 35.26 0.45
C LYS A 941 8.13 34.59 1.83
N GLY A 942 9.00 33.59 1.97
CA GLY A 942 9.20 32.90 3.24
C GLY A 942 8.08 31.94 3.64
N MET A 943 7.06 31.71 2.80
CA MET A 943 5.98 30.76 3.07
C MET A 943 5.96 29.65 2.03
N PHE A 944 6.05 28.41 2.48
CA PHE A 944 5.86 27.20 1.69
C PHE A 944 4.47 26.64 1.98
N LYS A 945 3.59 26.64 0.99
CA LYS A 945 2.21 26.16 1.16
C LYS A 945 1.79 25.33 -0.02
N GLY A 946 0.89 24.38 0.22
CA GLY A 946 0.47 23.46 -0.81
C GLY A 946 -0.47 22.38 -0.30
N SER A 947 -0.51 21.29 -1.04
CA SER A 947 -1.28 20.10 -0.70
C SER A 947 -0.37 19.00 -0.18
N LEU A 948 -0.89 18.23 0.78
CA LEU A 948 -0.29 16.98 1.22
C LEU A 948 -1.18 15.80 0.83
N GLN A 949 -0.57 14.63 0.65
CA GLN A 949 -1.26 13.36 0.55
C GLN A 949 -0.64 12.37 1.53
N GLU A 950 -1.46 11.78 2.38
CA GLU A 950 -1.04 10.85 3.43
C GLU A 950 -2.03 9.71 3.54
N GLN A 951 -1.56 8.48 3.30
CA GLN A 951 -2.38 7.27 3.41
C GLN A 951 -3.75 7.39 2.69
N GLY A 952 -3.77 8.03 1.52
CA GLY A 952 -4.98 8.25 0.72
C GLY A 952 -5.87 9.42 1.16
N ARG A 953 -5.51 10.14 2.22
CA ARG A 953 -6.13 11.41 2.62
C ARG A 953 -5.40 12.56 1.93
N SER A 954 -6.13 13.56 1.46
CA SER A 954 -5.56 14.80 0.93
C SER A 954 -5.77 15.93 1.92
N GLY A 955 -4.82 16.86 2.03
CA GLY A 955 -4.89 17.99 2.94
C GLY A 955 -4.18 19.23 2.42
N ASP A 956 -4.20 20.29 3.22
CA ASP A 956 -3.46 21.53 2.98
C ASP A 956 -2.36 21.67 4.04
N PHE A 957 -1.20 22.24 3.67
CA PHE A 957 -0.17 22.65 4.63
C PHE A 957 0.28 24.11 4.39
N GLN A 958 0.82 24.73 5.43
CA GLN A 958 1.43 26.06 5.41
C GLN A 958 2.61 26.11 6.36
N PHE A 959 3.82 26.29 5.83
CA PHE A 959 5.07 26.42 6.58
C PHE A 959 5.65 27.83 6.38
N THR A 960 5.89 28.53 7.48
CA THR A 960 6.62 29.80 7.52
C THR A 960 8.08 29.51 7.80
N VAL A 961 8.92 29.67 6.78
CA VAL A 961 10.35 29.39 6.82
C VAL A 961 11.09 30.61 7.38
N SER A 962 12.05 30.39 8.27
CA SER A 962 12.87 31.44 8.87
C SER A 962 13.74 32.13 7.81
N SER A 963 14.13 33.38 8.08
CA SER A 963 14.95 34.18 7.14
C SER A 963 16.33 33.62 6.87
N ASP A 964 16.83 32.70 7.71
CA ASP A 964 18.08 31.97 7.49
C ASP A 964 17.86 30.58 6.87
N GLU A 965 16.62 30.26 6.48
CA GLU A 965 16.16 29.03 5.82
C GLU A 965 16.57 27.75 6.55
N LYS A 966 16.65 27.82 7.88
CA LYS A 966 17.02 26.69 8.74
C LYS A 966 15.89 26.17 9.60
N LEU A 967 14.81 26.91 9.75
CA LEU A 967 13.66 26.54 10.56
C LEU A 967 12.40 26.80 9.75
N PHE A 968 11.35 26.04 9.99
CA PHE A 968 10.00 26.45 9.64
C PHE A 968 9.06 26.23 10.81
N LYS A 969 8.07 27.11 10.90
CA LYS A 969 6.90 26.91 11.75
C LYS A 969 5.68 26.75 10.89
N GLY A 970 4.90 25.73 11.12
CA GLY A 970 3.91 25.34 10.16
C GLY A 970 2.66 24.75 10.76
N LYS A 971 1.76 24.39 9.86
CA LYS A 971 0.49 23.77 10.18
C LYS A 971 -0.07 23.02 8.99
N PHE A 972 -0.90 22.02 9.25
CA PHE A 972 -1.65 21.30 8.22
C PHE A 972 -3.06 20.96 8.67
N ARG A 973 -3.88 20.49 7.73
CA ARG A 973 -5.21 19.90 7.99
C ARG A 973 -5.60 18.99 6.84
N TYR A 974 -6.45 18.00 7.09
CA TYR A 974 -7.00 17.18 6.01
C TYR A 974 -8.25 17.83 5.40
N THR A 975 -8.55 17.45 4.15
CA THR A 975 -9.76 17.89 3.44
C THR A 975 -11.00 17.48 4.24
N GLY A 976 -11.81 18.47 4.60
CA GLY A 976 -13.01 18.27 5.42
C GLY A 976 -12.82 18.55 6.92
N GLU A 977 -11.60 18.78 7.38
CA GLU A 977 -11.32 19.23 8.75
C GLU A 977 -11.27 20.77 8.81
N GLU A 978 -11.90 21.34 9.85
CA GLU A 978 -11.88 22.79 10.07
C GLU A 978 -10.64 23.24 10.87
N GLU A 979 -10.12 22.38 11.73
CA GLU A 979 -9.00 22.69 12.64
C GLU A 979 -7.65 22.41 11.97
N TRP A 980 -6.68 23.31 12.23
CA TRP A 980 -5.29 23.16 11.81
C TRP A 980 -4.47 22.55 12.95
N GLN A 981 -3.63 21.57 12.60
CA GLN A 981 -2.63 20.99 13.49
C GLN A 981 -1.28 21.67 13.26
N THR A 982 -0.44 21.77 14.29
CA THR A 982 0.92 22.34 14.16
C THR A 982 1.84 21.40 13.39
N TRP A 983 2.81 21.96 12.67
CA TRP A 983 3.86 21.20 12.00
C TRP A 983 5.11 22.06 11.91
N ASP A 984 6.01 21.89 12.87
CA ASP A 984 7.28 22.63 12.92
C ASP A 984 8.45 21.74 12.47
N GLY A 985 9.49 22.36 11.92
CA GLY A 985 10.67 21.63 11.45
C GLY A 985 11.91 22.49 11.22
N TRP A 986 13.02 21.85 10.87
CA TRP A 986 14.32 22.49 10.68
C TRP A 986 15.12 21.84 9.55
N LYS A 987 15.93 22.64 8.85
CA LYS A 987 16.78 22.20 7.73
C LYS A 987 18.10 21.67 8.28
N LYS A 988 18.51 20.49 7.83
CA LYS A 988 19.84 19.96 8.16
C LYS A 988 20.88 20.54 7.20
N LYS A 989 22.05 20.88 7.74
CA LYS A 989 23.13 21.54 7.00
C LYS A 989 23.85 20.62 6.03
#